data_AF-A0A953YAD8-F1
#
_entry.id   AF-A0A953YAD8-F1
#
_cell.length_a   1.000
_cell.length_b   1.000
_cell.length_c   1.000
_cell.angle_alpha   90.00
_cell.angle_beta   90.00
_cell.angle_gamma   90.00
#
_symmetry.space_group_name_H-M   'P 1'
#
loop_
_entity.id
_entity.type
_entity.pdbx_description
1 polymer ?
#
loop_
_entity_poly.entity_id
_entity_poly.type
_entity_poly.pdbx_seq_one_letter_code
_entity_poly.pdbx_strand_id
1 'polypeptide(L)'
;MSLLLALHELKPRDAARVGGKAAGLRRLQRLGYPVPRTLVLTADAYARALVACGLERERDALVARFAEAEDPQALREPCEALAQRLRSPAWALPPELRHALDAACQAVQGRLAVRSSSSLEDGAQSSFAGVFHSELGVVGRAELEQAVREVWASALSYASTLHALTHGHDPRAHAMAVVIQRQVDATWAGVFFTREPTGLRPADAYVMCTEGTAERLLEGKESGHAWHVPRDFSALTPPAKAAGLDPQVLETLLRSGNKLEQRMGCPLDLEWAAEGRQVTLLQARPITTLARCEDPPIHWTRELSEERFPKPISPFGWSILNDLLPSNTLTLKRRFGISSKRGAKVATTIDHYVYSDKDYFDVRRNMRVNPLSQLRFFAYYVREAGDALLQLPGLLGSGEGLGLRWLLLSRLFRAFVFPHAREVGGRWRKHVAGILAQADAFNAIDFAACTPRELWEHKQAMQEVARDYMEPDLAIYVVKMACKGILVELGKALQGEERPTFLTDLTSGVENCTLTMNAELEALYEVLAEVRGAREQLRTGELAALLARLDAPQSAPERAAAAALARFVHHNGHNTNNWDMQQPTWGEDRRQILALLVSYSHSERRHTAAELHARQVARYEAARALVRRRLRRESPFLLDFFDELLATLRAFMAIDEEHHFYCSRLYAPLRQLLFELARRLVHDGVLDAPDDVFYLTSDELRGVLAQARPHTRKLLVRARRRSFARALDRRPPHAYLDARPLEPEAPPAPSDGTLRGTGASPGRARGRVRVVVDPADAAAFQPGEILVVPTPNPVWTPLYAVAGALVTTTGGALSHGLVTAREYGLPAVVGIDDVTHALHTGDEVLVDGSSGTVSLQSATADAAAG
;
A
#
# COMPACT_ATOMS: atom_id res chain seq x y z
N MET A 1 -3.74 -19.58 42.02
CA MET A 1 -4.31 -18.34 41.43
C MET A 1 -5.82 -18.46 41.44
N SER A 2 -6.56 -17.37 41.66
CA SER A 2 -8.04 -17.41 41.62
C SER A 2 -8.54 -17.65 40.20
N LEU A 3 -9.52 -18.55 40.06
CA LEU A 3 -10.19 -18.90 38.81
C LEU A 3 -11.40 -18.00 38.52
N LEU A 4 -11.94 -17.33 39.55
CA LEU A 4 -13.05 -16.40 39.46
C LEU A 4 -12.60 -15.04 39.97
N LEU A 5 -12.85 -13.99 39.20
CA LEU A 5 -12.48 -12.62 39.55
C LEU A 5 -13.69 -11.69 39.37
N ALA A 6 -13.91 -10.80 40.32
CA ALA A 6 -14.85 -9.69 40.12
C ALA A 6 -14.21 -8.59 39.28
N LEU A 7 -15.01 -7.86 38.49
CA LEU A 7 -14.48 -6.78 37.64
C LEU A 7 -13.60 -5.79 38.41
N HIS A 8 -13.98 -5.41 39.64
CA HIS A 8 -13.25 -4.43 40.42
C HIS A 8 -11.86 -4.92 40.90
N GLU A 9 -11.63 -6.23 40.92
CA GLU A 9 -10.36 -6.86 41.30
C GLU A 9 -9.36 -6.94 40.13
N LEU A 10 -9.83 -6.75 38.89
CA LEU A 10 -9.01 -6.86 37.69
C LEU A 10 -7.91 -5.79 37.66
N LYS A 11 -6.66 -6.26 37.55
CA LYS A 11 -5.46 -5.42 37.38
C LYS A 11 -5.01 -5.45 35.91
N PRO A 12 -4.23 -4.45 35.44
CA PRO A 12 -3.74 -4.43 34.06
C PRO A 12 -3.00 -5.71 33.62
N ARG A 13 -2.28 -6.34 34.56
CA ARG A 13 -1.56 -7.62 34.33
C ARG A 13 -2.47 -8.81 34.05
N ASP A 14 -3.75 -8.73 34.41
CA ASP A 14 -4.72 -9.82 34.24
C ASP A 14 -5.36 -9.82 32.84
N ALA A 15 -5.08 -8.83 31.98
CA ALA A 15 -5.71 -8.69 30.66
C ALA A 15 -5.62 -9.97 29.81
N ALA A 16 -4.45 -10.62 29.78
CA ALA A 16 -4.26 -11.88 29.05
C ALA A 16 -5.06 -13.06 29.64
N ARG A 17 -5.43 -13.00 30.93
CA ARG A 17 -6.17 -14.05 31.65
C ARG A 17 -7.69 -13.89 31.55
N VAL A 18 -8.18 -12.70 31.22
CA VAL A 18 -9.61 -12.37 31.22
C VAL A 18 -10.17 -12.01 29.85
N GLY A 19 -9.30 -11.77 28.86
CA GLY A 19 -9.69 -11.42 27.50
C GLY A 19 -10.17 -9.98 27.34
N GLY A 20 -10.42 -9.61 26.09
CA GLY A 20 -10.68 -8.21 25.71
C GLY A 20 -12.02 -7.66 26.21
N LYS A 21 -13.11 -8.44 26.17
CA LYS A 21 -14.44 -8.01 26.67
C LYS A 21 -14.41 -7.68 28.15
N ALA A 22 -13.85 -8.56 28.98
CA ALA A 22 -13.73 -8.32 30.42
C ALA A 22 -12.87 -7.07 30.72
N ALA A 23 -11.78 -6.87 29.98
CA ALA A 23 -10.95 -5.68 30.10
C ALA A 23 -11.71 -4.40 29.70
N GLY A 24 -12.52 -4.48 28.64
CA GLY A 24 -13.41 -3.40 28.19
C GLY A 24 -14.44 -3.03 29.26
N LEU A 25 -15.12 -4.02 29.83
CA LEU A 25 -16.08 -3.81 30.93
C LEU A 25 -15.45 -3.18 32.16
N ARG A 26 -14.23 -3.62 32.54
CA ARG A 26 -13.48 -2.98 33.63
C ARG A 26 -13.16 -1.52 33.30
N ARG A 27 -12.80 -1.23 32.06
CA ARG A 27 -12.51 0.15 31.62
C ARG A 27 -13.76 1.02 31.73
N LEU A 28 -14.93 0.54 31.30
CA LEU A 28 -16.21 1.24 31.48
C LEU A 28 -16.49 1.56 32.96
N GLN A 29 -16.33 0.55 33.84
CA GLN A 29 -16.53 0.73 35.28
C GLN A 29 -15.59 1.78 35.88
N ARG A 30 -14.31 1.80 35.48
CA ARG A 30 -13.34 2.81 35.94
C ARG A 30 -13.64 4.21 35.44
N LEU A 31 -14.32 4.33 34.29
CA LEU A 31 -14.77 5.61 33.74
C LEU A 31 -16.11 6.07 34.34
N GLY A 32 -16.70 5.30 35.26
CA GLY A 32 -17.93 5.64 35.97
C GLY A 32 -19.22 5.32 35.20
N TYR A 33 -19.15 4.48 34.16
CA TYR A 33 -20.36 4.02 33.46
C TYR A 33 -21.02 2.87 34.24
N PRO A 34 -22.37 2.80 34.23
CA PRO A 34 -23.09 1.68 34.82
C PRO A 34 -22.80 0.41 34.01
N VAL A 35 -22.25 -0.59 34.69
CA VAL A 35 -21.99 -1.92 34.13
C VAL A 35 -22.72 -2.93 35.02
N PRO A 36 -23.46 -3.90 34.45
CA PRO A 36 -24.12 -4.91 35.25
C PRO A 36 -23.12 -5.68 36.12
N ARG A 37 -23.60 -6.21 37.25
CA ARG A 37 -22.74 -7.03 38.12
C ARG A 37 -22.13 -8.16 37.32
N THR A 38 -20.80 -8.23 37.30
CA THR A 38 -20.06 -9.11 36.40
C THR A 38 -18.90 -9.78 37.14
N LEU A 39 -18.79 -11.08 36.93
CA LEU A 39 -17.66 -11.91 37.33
C LEU A 39 -17.01 -12.50 36.08
N VAL A 40 -15.74 -12.87 36.18
CA VAL A 40 -14.98 -13.44 35.09
C VAL A 40 -14.35 -14.75 35.54
N LEU A 41 -14.74 -15.83 34.87
CA LEU A 41 -14.05 -17.11 34.95
C LEU A 41 -12.82 -17.04 34.05
N THR A 42 -11.62 -17.17 34.61
CA THR A 42 -10.38 -16.86 33.89
C THR A 42 -10.02 -17.92 32.84
N ALA A 43 -9.14 -17.58 31.92
CA ALA A 43 -8.59 -18.55 30.96
C ALA A 43 -7.83 -19.72 31.62
N ASP A 44 -7.37 -19.55 32.87
CA ASP A 44 -6.80 -20.65 33.66
C ASP A 44 -7.85 -21.75 33.93
N ALA A 45 -9.13 -21.36 34.08
CA ALA A 45 -10.23 -22.29 34.24
C ALA A 45 -10.46 -23.13 32.98
N TYR A 46 -10.37 -22.50 31.80
CA TYR A 46 -10.44 -23.18 30.52
C TYR A 46 -9.29 -24.18 30.36
N ALA A 47 -8.06 -23.78 30.68
CA ALA A 47 -6.91 -24.68 30.63
C ALA A 47 -7.12 -25.92 31.54
N ARG A 48 -7.62 -25.73 32.77
CA ARG A 48 -7.96 -26.84 33.68
C ARG A 48 -9.06 -27.75 33.13
N ALA A 49 -10.07 -27.19 32.47
CA ALA A 49 -11.13 -27.96 31.84
C ALA A 49 -10.61 -28.85 30.70
N LEU A 50 -9.70 -28.32 29.86
CA LEU A 50 -9.06 -29.11 28.81
C LEU A 50 -8.23 -30.27 29.37
N VAL A 51 -7.48 -30.03 30.46
CA VAL A 51 -6.70 -31.09 31.14
C VAL A 51 -7.64 -32.17 31.67
N ALA A 52 -8.71 -31.76 32.38
CA ALA A 52 -9.67 -32.68 33.00
C ALA A 52 -10.43 -33.53 31.98
N CYS A 53 -10.73 -32.97 30.79
CA CYS A 53 -11.38 -33.67 29.69
C CYS A 53 -10.38 -34.48 28.81
N GLY A 54 -9.07 -34.35 29.07
CA GLY A 54 -8.02 -35.04 28.32
C GLY A 54 -7.83 -34.54 26.88
N LEU A 55 -8.28 -33.33 26.56
CA LEU A 55 -8.37 -32.83 25.18
C LEU A 55 -7.10 -32.12 24.69
N GLU A 56 -6.15 -31.78 25.57
CA GLU A 56 -4.98 -30.98 25.20
C GLU A 56 -4.16 -31.59 24.07
N ARG A 57 -3.82 -32.88 24.20
CA ARG A 57 -3.01 -33.60 23.20
C ARG A 57 -3.75 -33.76 21.88
N GLU A 58 -5.05 -34.02 21.93
CA GLU A 58 -5.87 -34.20 20.73
C GLU A 58 -6.10 -32.88 19.99
N ARG A 59 -6.33 -31.79 20.72
CA ARG A 59 -6.36 -30.42 20.17
C ARG A 59 -5.04 -30.11 19.47
N ASP A 60 -3.92 -30.34 20.14
CA ASP A 60 -2.60 -30.03 19.60
C ASP A 60 -2.30 -30.86 18.34
N ALA A 61 -2.67 -32.15 18.35
CA ALA A 61 -2.58 -33.02 17.18
C ALA A 61 -3.49 -32.54 16.04
N LEU A 62 -4.71 -32.06 16.35
CA LEU A 62 -5.60 -31.54 15.33
C LEU A 62 -5.06 -30.25 14.70
N VAL A 63 -4.57 -29.32 15.52
CA VAL A 63 -3.94 -28.08 15.03
C VAL A 63 -2.74 -28.39 14.13
N ALA A 64 -1.96 -29.43 14.46
CA ALA A 64 -0.89 -29.90 13.58
C ALA A 64 -1.41 -30.44 12.23
N ARG A 65 -2.53 -31.20 12.23
CA ARG A 65 -3.16 -31.73 11.00
C ARG A 65 -3.64 -30.62 10.06
N PHE A 66 -4.08 -29.47 10.57
CA PHE A 66 -4.49 -28.33 9.75
C PHE A 66 -3.36 -27.82 8.83
N ALA A 67 -2.11 -27.92 9.26
CA ALA A 67 -0.96 -27.51 8.47
C ALA A 67 -0.74 -28.40 7.24
N GLU A 68 -1.01 -29.70 7.40
CA GLU A 68 -0.76 -30.73 6.39
C GLU A 68 -1.98 -31.02 5.53
N ALA A 69 -3.17 -30.58 5.93
CA ALA A 69 -4.40 -30.83 5.19
C ALA A 69 -4.43 -30.05 3.87
N GLU A 70 -4.52 -30.75 2.73
CA GLU A 70 -4.79 -30.13 1.43
C GLU A 70 -6.17 -29.45 1.41
N ASP A 71 -7.16 -30.12 1.99
CA ASP A 71 -8.50 -29.58 2.24
C ASP A 71 -8.75 -29.45 3.76
N PRO A 72 -8.62 -28.24 4.32
CA PRO A 72 -8.97 -27.99 5.72
C PRO A 72 -10.41 -28.35 6.06
N GLN A 73 -11.35 -28.35 5.10
CA GLN A 73 -12.75 -28.63 5.36
C GLN A 73 -12.99 -30.05 5.90
N ALA A 74 -12.13 -31.01 5.53
CA ALA A 74 -12.14 -32.36 6.08
C ALA A 74 -11.86 -32.42 7.59
N LEU A 75 -11.27 -31.37 8.17
CA LEU A 75 -11.01 -31.27 9.62
C LEU A 75 -12.19 -30.69 10.40
N ARG A 76 -13.29 -30.30 9.73
CA ARG A 76 -14.50 -29.81 10.39
C ARG A 76 -15.07 -30.83 11.37
N GLU A 77 -15.30 -32.06 10.93
CA GLU A 77 -15.85 -33.12 11.78
C GLU A 77 -14.95 -33.41 13.01
N PRO A 78 -13.63 -33.60 12.86
CA PRO A 78 -12.72 -33.71 14.01
C PRO A 78 -12.76 -32.53 14.99
N CYS A 79 -12.81 -31.28 14.52
CA CYS A 79 -12.98 -30.10 15.37
C CYS A 79 -14.29 -30.19 16.17
N GLU A 80 -15.40 -30.45 15.47
CA GLU A 80 -16.71 -30.51 16.11
C GLU A 80 -16.84 -31.69 17.08
N ALA A 81 -16.17 -32.82 16.83
CA ALA A 81 -16.11 -33.94 17.75
C ALA A 81 -15.37 -33.59 19.07
N LEU A 82 -14.26 -32.84 18.98
CA LEU A 82 -13.55 -32.34 20.16
C LEU A 82 -14.37 -31.31 20.94
N ALA A 83 -14.99 -30.37 20.24
CA ALA A 83 -15.92 -29.41 20.83
C ALA A 83 -17.07 -30.15 21.55
N GLN A 84 -17.66 -31.17 20.92
CA GLN A 84 -18.75 -31.95 21.49
C GLN A 84 -18.36 -32.69 22.79
N ARG A 85 -17.12 -33.18 22.89
CA ARG A 85 -16.62 -33.80 24.14
C ARG A 85 -16.51 -32.81 25.28
N LEU A 86 -16.11 -31.57 24.99
CA LEU A 86 -16.06 -30.51 25.99
C LEU A 86 -17.46 -30.09 26.44
N ARG A 87 -18.43 -30.03 25.52
CA ARG A 87 -19.87 -29.80 25.79
C ARG A 87 -20.48 -30.90 26.67
N SER A 88 -20.02 -32.14 26.51
CA SER A 88 -20.62 -33.31 27.16
C SER A 88 -20.57 -33.22 28.70
N PRO A 89 -21.68 -33.52 29.40
CA PRO A 89 -21.68 -33.65 30.85
C PRO A 89 -21.01 -34.95 31.34
N ALA A 90 -20.54 -35.82 30.46
CA ALA A 90 -19.94 -37.12 30.81
C ALA A 90 -18.62 -37.00 31.59
N TRP A 91 -17.91 -35.87 31.47
CA TRP A 91 -16.72 -35.60 32.26
C TRP A 91 -17.03 -34.65 33.44
N ALA A 92 -16.48 -34.97 34.60
CA ALA A 92 -16.71 -34.21 35.82
C ALA A 92 -15.83 -32.95 35.86
N LEU A 93 -16.45 -31.79 36.09
CA LEU A 93 -15.69 -30.57 36.37
C LEU A 93 -14.87 -30.72 37.65
N PRO A 94 -13.59 -30.32 37.66
CA PRO A 94 -12.78 -30.20 38.88
C PRO A 94 -13.53 -29.49 40.03
N PRO A 95 -13.39 -29.93 41.29
CA PRO A 95 -14.09 -29.34 42.43
C PRO A 95 -13.95 -27.82 42.53
N GLU A 96 -12.77 -27.29 42.25
CA GLU A 96 -12.50 -25.85 42.27
C GLU A 96 -13.26 -25.06 41.20
N LEU A 97 -13.53 -25.67 40.04
CA LEU A 97 -14.36 -25.07 39.00
C LEU A 97 -15.83 -25.10 39.39
N ARG A 98 -16.29 -26.20 40.00
CA ARG A 98 -17.67 -26.27 40.52
C ARG A 98 -17.90 -25.19 41.57
N HIS A 99 -16.98 -25.03 42.53
CA HIS A 99 -17.05 -23.97 43.54
C HIS A 99 -17.04 -22.57 42.93
N ALA A 100 -16.24 -22.34 41.88
CA ALA A 100 -16.24 -21.06 41.17
C ALA A 100 -17.60 -20.75 40.52
N LEU A 101 -18.23 -21.75 39.89
CA LEU A 101 -19.55 -21.60 39.29
C LEU A 101 -20.65 -21.41 40.35
N ASP A 102 -20.57 -22.11 41.49
CA ASP A 102 -21.50 -21.92 42.62
C ASP A 102 -21.41 -20.51 43.19
N ALA A 103 -20.18 -20.02 43.41
CA ALA A 103 -19.92 -18.66 43.85
C ALA A 103 -20.43 -17.62 42.83
N ALA A 104 -20.31 -17.90 41.53
CA ALA A 104 -20.82 -17.02 40.49
C ALA A 104 -22.35 -16.92 40.50
N CYS A 105 -23.06 -18.05 40.60
CA CYS A 105 -24.52 -18.07 40.72
C CYS A 105 -25.00 -17.31 41.96
N GLN A 106 -24.37 -17.54 43.12
CA GLN A 106 -24.74 -16.88 44.37
C GLN A 106 -24.51 -15.38 44.33
N ALA A 107 -23.42 -14.95 43.70
CA ALA A 107 -23.05 -13.55 43.65
C ALA A 107 -23.89 -12.75 42.65
N VAL A 108 -24.11 -13.24 41.43
CA VAL A 108 -24.72 -12.41 40.37
C VAL A 108 -26.25 -12.31 40.51
N GLN A 109 -26.91 -13.36 41.03
CA GLN A 109 -28.36 -13.51 41.29
C GLN A 109 -29.29 -13.15 40.11
N GLY A 110 -30.26 -14.01 39.80
CA GLY A 110 -31.21 -13.82 38.68
C GLY A 110 -30.74 -14.45 37.36
N ARG A 111 -31.22 -13.93 36.23
CA ARG A 111 -30.83 -14.38 34.88
C ARG A 111 -29.42 -13.90 34.53
N LEU A 112 -28.63 -14.78 33.92
CA LEU A 112 -27.22 -14.53 33.59
C LEU A 112 -27.03 -14.46 32.07
N ALA A 113 -26.12 -13.60 31.65
CA ALA A 113 -25.51 -13.57 30.34
C ALA A 113 -24.09 -14.16 30.46
N VAL A 114 -23.82 -15.21 29.70
CA VAL A 114 -22.55 -15.96 29.70
C VAL A 114 -21.86 -15.73 28.37
N ARG A 115 -20.76 -14.96 28.37
CA ARG A 115 -20.12 -14.48 27.12
C ARG A 115 -18.68 -14.94 27.02
N SER A 116 -18.25 -15.35 25.82
CA SER A 116 -16.84 -15.57 25.49
C SER A 116 -16.01 -14.30 25.71
N SER A 117 -14.78 -14.42 26.19
CA SER A 117 -13.83 -13.31 26.28
C SER A 117 -12.42 -13.84 26.06
N SER A 118 -11.96 -13.77 24.80
CA SER A 118 -10.61 -14.20 24.43
C SER A 118 -9.63 -13.02 24.38
N SER A 119 -8.34 -13.28 24.64
CA SER A 119 -7.25 -12.30 24.47
C SER A 119 -6.98 -11.97 23.00
N LEU A 120 -7.39 -12.85 22.07
CA LEU A 120 -7.22 -12.69 20.63
C LEU A 120 -8.43 -12.00 19.95
N GLU A 121 -9.55 -11.85 20.66
CA GLU A 121 -10.83 -11.39 20.11
C GLU A 121 -10.83 -9.90 19.72
N ASP A 122 -10.09 -9.06 20.45
CA ASP A 122 -10.08 -7.60 20.32
C ASP A 122 -8.70 -7.04 19.86
N GLY A 123 -7.97 -7.81 19.05
CA GLY A 123 -6.66 -7.39 18.51
C GLY A 123 -6.76 -6.28 17.46
N ALA A 124 -5.75 -5.41 17.41
CA ALA A 124 -5.70 -4.26 16.47
C ALA A 124 -5.62 -4.66 14.97
N GLN A 125 -5.36 -5.93 14.65
CA GLN A 125 -5.15 -6.43 13.28
C GLN A 125 -6.10 -7.57 12.87
N SER A 126 -6.95 -8.08 13.76
CA SER A 126 -7.92 -9.16 13.48
C SER A 126 -8.98 -9.22 14.58
N SER A 127 -10.27 -9.28 14.24
CA SER A 127 -11.35 -9.52 15.21
C SER A 127 -11.99 -10.90 14.99
N PHE A 128 -12.27 -11.61 16.09
CA PHE A 128 -13.03 -12.86 16.08
C PHE A 128 -14.54 -12.61 16.24
N ALA A 129 -15.02 -11.46 15.74
CA ALA A 129 -16.40 -11.06 15.89
C ALA A 129 -17.35 -12.11 15.29
N GLY A 130 -18.32 -12.59 16.08
CA GLY A 130 -19.29 -13.60 15.66
C GLY A 130 -18.75 -15.03 15.54
N VAL A 131 -17.49 -15.29 15.91
CA VAL A 131 -16.87 -16.63 15.81
C VAL A 131 -17.10 -17.45 17.08
N PHE A 132 -17.12 -16.81 18.26
CA PHE A 132 -17.29 -17.48 19.55
C PHE A 132 -18.73 -17.41 20.05
N HIS A 133 -19.09 -18.37 20.91
CA HIS A 133 -20.43 -18.48 21.46
C HIS A 133 -20.67 -17.53 22.65
N SER A 134 -21.92 -17.09 22.80
CA SER A 134 -22.44 -16.39 23.98
C SER A 134 -23.88 -16.84 24.18
N GLU A 135 -24.32 -16.91 25.44
CA GLU A 135 -25.65 -17.40 25.80
C GLU A 135 -26.32 -16.44 26.78
N LEU A 136 -27.59 -16.13 26.53
CA LEU A 136 -28.43 -15.32 27.40
C LEU A 136 -29.50 -16.18 28.09
N GLY A 137 -30.05 -15.66 29.18
CA GLY A 137 -31.22 -16.21 29.84
C GLY A 137 -30.93 -17.33 30.83
N VAL A 138 -29.65 -17.56 31.14
CA VAL A 138 -29.16 -18.68 31.95
C VAL A 138 -29.59 -18.54 33.41
N VAL A 139 -30.23 -19.56 33.96
CA VAL A 139 -30.75 -19.59 35.33
C VAL A 139 -30.21 -20.78 36.11
N GLY A 140 -29.62 -20.48 37.26
CA GLY A 140 -29.14 -21.50 38.19
C GLY A 140 -27.84 -22.18 37.75
N ARG A 141 -27.39 -23.11 38.60
CA ARG A 141 -26.05 -23.68 38.51
C ARG A 141 -25.86 -24.65 37.35
N ALA A 142 -26.88 -25.44 37.02
CA ALA A 142 -26.81 -26.44 35.96
C ALA A 142 -26.73 -25.78 34.57
N GLU A 143 -27.60 -24.80 34.29
CA GLU A 143 -27.57 -24.04 33.04
C GLU A 143 -26.28 -23.23 32.91
N LEU A 144 -25.79 -22.61 33.99
CA LEU A 144 -24.50 -21.91 33.97
C LEU A 144 -23.34 -22.85 33.60
N GLU A 145 -23.39 -24.10 34.07
CA GLU A 145 -22.39 -25.09 33.67
C GLU A 145 -22.40 -25.34 32.17
N GLN A 146 -23.59 -25.56 31.61
CA GLN A 146 -23.77 -25.87 30.21
C GLN A 146 -23.30 -24.70 29.35
N ALA A 147 -23.72 -23.48 29.69
CA ALA A 147 -23.32 -22.28 28.97
C ALA A 147 -21.80 -22.06 28.98
N VAL A 148 -21.15 -22.28 30.13
CA VAL A 148 -19.67 -22.20 30.23
C VAL A 148 -19.00 -23.25 29.35
N ARG A 149 -19.53 -24.48 29.31
CA ARG A 149 -19.02 -25.56 28.44
C ARG A 149 -19.20 -25.22 26.96
N GLU A 150 -20.32 -24.63 26.56
CA GLU A 150 -20.57 -24.19 25.17
C GLU A 150 -19.61 -23.07 24.76
N VAL A 151 -19.39 -22.07 25.63
CA VAL A 151 -18.40 -21.01 25.39
C VAL A 151 -17.01 -21.60 25.18
N TRP A 152 -16.58 -22.50 26.06
CA TRP A 152 -15.29 -23.17 25.92
C TRP A 152 -15.18 -24.06 24.69
N ALA A 153 -16.27 -24.77 24.32
CA ALA A 153 -16.32 -25.60 23.14
C ALA A 153 -16.21 -24.78 21.85
N SER A 154 -16.79 -23.56 21.81
CA SER A 154 -16.69 -22.67 20.64
C SER A 154 -15.25 -22.31 20.27
N ALA A 155 -14.32 -22.29 21.25
CA ALA A 155 -12.90 -22.07 21.01
C ALA A 155 -12.23 -23.22 20.22
N LEU A 156 -12.79 -24.44 20.28
CA LEU A 156 -12.30 -25.63 19.57
C LEU A 156 -13.03 -25.88 18.24
N SER A 157 -13.98 -25.02 17.86
CA SER A 157 -14.75 -25.18 16.62
C SER A 157 -13.87 -25.10 15.37
N TYR A 158 -14.40 -25.61 14.27
CA TYR A 158 -13.72 -25.50 12.97
C TYR A 158 -13.50 -24.03 12.57
N ALA A 159 -14.53 -23.20 12.75
CA ALA A 159 -14.50 -21.80 12.35
C ALA A 159 -13.46 -21.00 13.15
N SER A 160 -13.39 -21.18 14.48
CA SER A 160 -12.39 -20.50 15.31
C SER A 160 -10.97 -20.92 14.98
N THR A 161 -10.75 -22.22 14.83
CA THR A 161 -9.42 -22.79 14.54
C THR A 161 -8.91 -22.33 13.17
N LEU A 162 -9.76 -22.43 12.13
CA LEU A 162 -9.40 -21.97 10.80
C LEU A 162 -9.13 -20.46 10.77
N HIS A 163 -10.01 -19.65 11.38
CA HIS A 163 -9.84 -18.20 11.43
C HIS A 163 -8.53 -17.80 12.09
N ALA A 164 -8.18 -18.41 13.23
CA ALA A 164 -6.93 -18.17 13.91
C ALA A 164 -5.72 -18.45 12.99
N LEU A 165 -5.71 -19.63 12.36
CA LEU A 165 -4.61 -20.08 11.51
C LEU A 165 -4.44 -19.20 10.26
N THR A 166 -5.54 -18.81 9.62
CA THR A 166 -5.49 -17.94 8.42
C THR A 166 -5.07 -16.51 8.72
N HIS A 167 -5.14 -16.09 9.99
CA HIS A 167 -4.66 -14.78 10.46
C HIS A 167 -3.32 -14.87 11.20
N GLY A 168 -2.65 -16.03 11.18
CA GLY A 168 -1.32 -16.21 11.76
C GLY A 168 -1.29 -16.34 13.29
N HIS A 169 -2.44 -16.59 13.92
CA HIS A 169 -2.55 -16.87 15.35
C HIS A 169 -2.44 -18.36 15.63
N ASP A 170 -1.88 -18.71 16.79
CA ASP A 170 -1.82 -20.09 17.27
C ASP A 170 -3.14 -20.46 17.99
N PRO A 171 -3.94 -21.42 17.47
CA PRO A 171 -5.16 -21.87 18.15
C PRO A 171 -4.90 -22.36 19.57
N ARG A 172 -3.72 -22.91 19.85
CA ARG A 172 -3.34 -23.42 21.18
C ARG A 172 -3.16 -22.31 22.20
N ALA A 173 -2.89 -21.09 21.74
CA ALA A 173 -2.78 -19.90 22.57
C ALA A 173 -4.13 -19.24 22.87
N HIS A 174 -5.26 -19.83 22.42
CA HIS A 174 -6.60 -19.32 22.73
C HIS A 174 -6.90 -19.46 24.22
N ALA A 175 -6.59 -18.41 24.97
CA ALA A 175 -7.02 -18.21 26.34
C ALA A 175 -8.50 -17.80 26.35
N MET A 176 -9.41 -18.75 26.57
CA MET A 176 -10.86 -18.48 26.59
C MET A 176 -11.34 -18.23 28.03
N ALA A 177 -11.47 -16.96 28.41
CA ALA A 177 -12.18 -16.59 29.63
C ALA A 177 -13.69 -16.50 29.37
N VAL A 178 -14.48 -16.55 30.45
CA VAL A 178 -15.95 -16.45 30.39
C VAL A 178 -16.42 -15.31 31.26
N VAL A 179 -17.12 -14.35 30.66
CA VAL A 179 -17.80 -13.26 31.36
C VAL A 179 -19.17 -13.75 31.81
N ILE A 180 -19.39 -13.76 33.13
CA ILE A 180 -20.66 -14.12 33.76
C ILE A 180 -21.26 -12.82 34.30
N GLN A 181 -22.25 -12.29 33.57
CA GLN A 181 -22.81 -10.97 33.79
C GLN A 181 -24.29 -11.08 34.14
N ARG A 182 -24.79 -10.25 35.06
CA ARG A 182 -26.24 -10.13 35.29
C ARG A 182 -26.90 -9.66 33.99
N GLN A 183 -27.88 -10.42 33.52
CA GLN A 183 -28.65 -10.01 32.35
C GLN A 183 -29.57 -8.83 32.71
N VAL A 184 -29.62 -7.85 31.82
CA VAL A 184 -30.56 -6.73 31.91
C VAL A 184 -31.88 -7.18 31.28
N ASP A 185 -32.99 -6.98 31.98
CA ASP A 185 -34.34 -7.25 31.48
C ASP A 185 -34.75 -6.11 30.52
N ALA A 186 -34.18 -6.16 29.32
CA ALA A 186 -34.25 -5.08 28.35
C ALA A 186 -35.66 -4.96 27.73
N THR A 187 -36.22 -3.75 27.76
CA THR A 187 -37.36 -3.38 26.89
C THR A 187 -36.88 -3.11 25.46
N TRP A 188 -35.68 -2.54 25.34
CA TRP A 188 -34.98 -2.30 24.08
C TRP A 188 -33.50 -2.62 24.22
N ALA A 189 -32.91 -3.21 23.20
CA ALA A 189 -31.47 -3.45 23.14
C ALA A 189 -30.94 -3.27 21.72
N GLY A 190 -29.64 -3.07 21.60
CA GLY A 190 -29.05 -2.87 20.30
C GLY A 190 -27.56 -2.60 20.30
N VAL A 191 -27.10 -2.16 19.13
CA VAL A 191 -25.75 -1.71 18.86
C VAL A 191 -25.77 -0.24 18.51
N PHE A 192 -24.81 0.50 19.03
CA PHE A 192 -24.58 1.89 18.73
C PHE A 192 -23.11 2.08 18.32
N PHE A 193 -22.91 2.44 17.06
CA PHE A 193 -21.62 2.88 16.57
C PHE A 193 -21.55 4.40 16.69
N THR A 194 -20.56 4.89 17.44
CA THR A 194 -20.38 6.34 17.63
C THR A 194 -19.98 7.06 16.34
N ARG A 195 -19.56 6.28 15.33
CA ARG A 195 -19.39 6.69 13.93
C ARG A 195 -19.89 5.60 13.00
N GLU A 196 -20.38 5.99 11.83
CA GLU A 196 -20.87 5.07 10.81
C GLU A 196 -19.78 4.07 10.37
N PRO A 197 -19.97 2.75 10.59
CA PRO A 197 -18.89 1.76 10.54
C PRO A 197 -18.30 1.48 9.15
N THR A 198 -19.02 1.82 8.06
CA THR A 198 -18.54 1.64 6.67
C THR A 198 -17.71 2.83 6.16
N GLY A 199 -17.74 3.97 6.85
CA GLY A 199 -17.05 5.20 6.44
C GLY A 199 -17.74 5.96 5.30
N LEU A 200 -18.94 5.56 4.89
CA LEU A 200 -19.73 6.27 3.87
C LEU A 200 -20.25 7.61 4.39
N ARG A 201 -20.57 7.69 5.70
CA ARG A 201 -21.05 8.90 6.38
C ARG A 201 -20.29 9.12 7.71
N PRO A 202 -19.00 9.52 7.67
CA PRO A 202 -18.15 9.59 8.87
C PRO A 202 -18.57 10.67 9.87
N ALA A 203 -19.40 11.63 9.44
CA ALA A 203 -19.99 12.67 10.28
C ALA A 203 -21.21 12.18 11.09
N ASP A 204 -21.69 10.96 10.83
CA ASP A 204 -22.89 10.41 11.46
C ASP A 204 -22.54 9.26 12.41
N ALA A 205 -23.36 9.12 13.44
CA ALA A 205 -23.49 7.91 14.23
C ALA A 205 -24.41 6.89 13.53
N TYR A 206 -24.34 5.63 13.93
CA TYR A 206 -25.25 4.59 13.44
C TYR A 206 -25.83 3.81 14.62
N VAL A 207 -27.16 3.73 14.69
CA VAL A 207 -27.88 3.02 15.74
C VAL A 207 -28.67 1.89 15.10
N MET A 208 -28.60 0.70 15.70
CA MET A 208 -29.38 -0.47 15.35
C MET A 208 -30.00 -1.06 16.61
N CYS A 209 -31.31 -1.25 16.66
CA CYS A 209 -32.00 -1.75 17.85
C CYS A 209 -33.19 -2.65 17.53
N THR A 210 -33.63 -3.37 18.56
CA THR A 210 -34.83 -4.22 18.56
C THR A 210 -35.52 -4.17 19.91
N GLU A 211 -36.81 -4.49 19.95
CA GLU A 211 -37.54 -4.73 21.20
C GLU A 211 -37.00 -6.01 21.87
N GLY A 212 -36.93 -5.99 23.20
CA GLY A 212 -36.37 -7.10 23.98
C GLY A 212 -34.85 -7.18 23.90
N THR A 213 -34.32 -8.40 23.74
CA THR A 213 -32.88 -8.69 23.75
C THR A 213 -32.28 -8.71 22.34
N ALA A 214 -31.06 -8.18 22.18
CA ALA A 214 -30.43 -8.00 20.87
C ALA A 214 -29.67 -9.22 20.30
N GLU A 215 -29.83 -10.43 20.84
CA GLU A 215 -29.03 -11.60 20.44
C GLU A 215 -29.26 -11.99 18.97
N ARG A 216 -30.52 -12.12 18.54
CA ARG A 216 -30.88 -12.46 17.15
C ARG A 216 -30.49 -11.37 16.16
N LEU A 217 -30.45 -10.11 16.61
CA LEU A 217 -29.97 -8.96 15.84
C LEU A 217 -28.45 -9.05 15.62
N LEU A 218 -27.68 -9.37 16.66
CA LEU A 218 -26.23 -9.52 16.61
C LEU A 218 -25.79 -10.72 15.76
N GLU A 219 -26.59 -11.79 15.73
CA GLU A 219 -26.36 -12.97 14.90
C GLU A 219 -26.82 -12.80 13.44
N GLY A 220 -27.41 -11.65 13.08
CA GLY A 220 -27.95 -11.40 11.73
C GLY A 220 -29.17 -12.26 11.37
N LYS A 221 -29.83 -12.88 12.36
CA LYS A 221 -31.04 -13.70 12.18
C LYS A 221 -32.32 -12.86 12.12
N GLU A 222 -32.27 -11.61 12.58
CA GLU A 222 -33.38 -10.65 12.50
C GLU A 222 -32.91 -9.29 12.01
N SER A 223 -33.74 -8.64 11.19
CA SER A 223 -33.54 -7.27 10.77
C SER A 223 -34.07 -6.33 11.85
N GLY A 224 -33.16 -5.72 12.62
CA GLY A 224 -33.52 -4.66 13.57
C GLY A 224 -33.87 -3.35 12.88
N HIS A 225 -34.28 -2.38 13.68
CA HIS A 225 -34.46 -1.01 13.23
C HIS A 225 -33.12 -0.30 13.22
N ALA A 226 -32.69 0.20 12.06
CA ALA A 226 -31.40 0.86 11.92
C ALA A 226 -31.51 2.20 11.20
N TRP A 227 -30.74 3.19 11.64
CA TRP A 227 -30.70 4.50 11.02
C TRP A 227 -29.42 5.27 11.37
N HIS A 228 -29.13 6.29 10.57
CA HIS A 228 -28.02 7.21 10.80
C HIS A 228 -28.50 8.39 11.64
N VAL A 229 -27.65 8.83 12.56
CA VAL A 229 -27.93 9.97 13.45
C VAL A 229 -26.82 11.01 13.29
N PRO A 230 -27.14 12.26 12.91
CA PRO A 230 -26.16 13.34 12.91
C PRO A 230 -25.49 13.50 14.28
N ARG A 231 -24.18 13.72 14.31
CA ARG A 231 -23.42 13.79 15.58
C ARG A 231 -23.73 14.98 16.48
N ASP A 232 -24.35 16.02 15.93
CA ASP A 232 -24.87 17.15 16.69
C ASP A 232 -26.20 16.83 17.39
N PHE A 233 -26.74 15.62 17.15
CA PHE A 233 -28.00 15.13 17.68
C PHE A 233 -29.19 16.04 17.36
N SER A 234 -29.13 16.73 16.22
CA SER A 234 -30.24 17.56 15.73
C SER A 234 -31.45 16.71 15.29
N ALA A 235 -31.24 15.44 14.92
CA ALA A 235 -32.30 14.51 14.52
C ALA A 235 -32.40 13.32 15.49
N LEU A 236 -32.98 13.56 16.68
CA LEU A 236 -33.21 12.56 17.74
C LEU A 236 -34.49 11.73 17.54
N THR A 237 -35.25 11.94 16.48
CA THR A 237 -36.52 11.21 16.27
C THR A 237 -36.22 9.82 15.71
N PRO A 238 -36.58 8.72 16.40
CA PRO A 238 -36.47 7.38 15.84
C PRO A 238 -37.33 7.29 14.55
N PRO A 239 -36.95 6.47 13.56
CA PRO A 239 -37.80 6.21 12.42
C PRO A 239 -39.16 5.67 12.86
N ALA A 240 -40.22 5.89 12.08
CA ALA A 240 -41.59 5.46 12.44
C ALA A 240 -41.70 3.98 12.84
N LYS A 241 -40.80 3.13 12.32
CA LYS A 241 -40.72 1.70 12.65
C LYS A 241 -40.11 1.40 14.03
N ALA A 242 -39.45 2.36 14.67
CA ALA A 242 -38.90 2.29 16.03
C ALA A 242 -39.56 3.29 16.98
N ALA A 243 -40.80 3.73 16.68
CA ALA A 243 -41.51 4.75 17.45
C ALA A 243 -41.79 4.37 18.92
N GLY A 244 -41.69 3.09 19.28
CA GLY A 244 -41.81 2.60 20.66
C GLY A 244 -40.56 2.84 21.53
N LEU A 245 -39.44 3.27 20.95
CA LEU A 245 -38.24 3.64 21.69
C LEU A 245 -38.39 5.06 22.27
N ASP A 246 -38.36 5.19 23.59
CA ASP A 246 -38.43 6.50 24.26
C ASP A 246 -37.27 7.41 23.79
N PRO A 247 -37.56 8.61 23.25
CA PRO A 247 -36.51 9.53 22.80
C PRO A 247 -35.45 9.86 23.86
N GLN A 248 -35.80 9.82 25.16
CA GLN A 248 -34.85 10.03 26.26
C GLN A 248 -33.80 8.92 26.35
N VAL A 249 -34.17 7.68 26.01
CA VAL A 249 -33.24 6.54 25.95
C VAL A 249 -32.21 6.78 24.86
N LEU A 250 -32.67 7.18 23.66
CA LEU A 250 -31.79 7.47 22.54
C LEU A 250 -30.86 8.66 22.84
N GLU A 251 -31.39 9.75 23.40
CA GLU A 251 -30.58 10.91 23.80
C GLU A 251 -29.51 10.53 24.84
N THR A 252 -29.88 9.74 25.85
CA THR A 252 -28.97 9.28 26.90
C THR A 252 -27.87 8.39 26.33
N LEU A 253 -28.23 7.45 25.45
CA LEU A 253 -27.30 6.55 24.77
C LEU A 253 -26.28 7.34 23.93
N LEU A 254 -26.78 8.23 23.07
CA LEU A 254 -25.98 9.04 22.16
C LEU A 254 -24.99 9.95 22.92
N ARG A 255 -25.46 10.66 23.95
CA ARG A 255 -24.59 11.49 24.81
C ARG A 255 -23.54 10.65 25.56
N SER A 256 -23.95 9.50 26.09
CA SER A 256 -23.05 8.59 26.79
C SER A 256 -21.96 8.03 25.88
N GLY A 257 -22.32 7.60 24.66
CA GLY A 257 -21.34 7.10 23.70
C GLY A 257 -20.40 8.19 23.18
N ASN A 258 -20.88 9.40 22.88
CA ASN A 258 -20.00 10.54 22.50
C ASN A 258 -18.99 10.87 23.61
N LYS A 259 -19.45 10.93 24.87
CA LYS A 259 -18.57 11.18 26.01
C LYS A 259 -17.57 10.04 26.22
N LEU A 260 -17.98 8.80 25.96
CA LEU A 260 -17.10 7.64 26.05
C LEU A 260 -16.07 7.63 24.91
N GLU A 261 -16.45 7.91 23.67
CA GLU A 261 -15.54 8.07 22.51
C GLU A 261 -14.43 9.07 22.85
N GLN A 262 -14.80 10.26 23.35
CA GLN A 262 -13.85 11.30 23.74
C GLN A 262 -12.87 10.84 24.84
N ARG A 263 -13.34 10.06 25.82
CA ARG A 263 -12.48 9.53 26.90
C ARG A 263 -11.61 8.36 26.44
N MET A 264 -12.07 7.63 25.43
CA MET A 264 -11.39 6.45 24.89
C MET A 264 -10.39 6.80 23.80
N GLY A 265 -10.53 7.98 23.16
CA GLY A 265 -9.65 8.46 22.10
C GLY A 265 -9.78 7.68 20.79
N CYS A 266 -10.95 7.08 20.54
CA CYS A 266 -11.23 6.33 19.31
C CYS A 266 -12.74 6.11 19.12
N PRO A 267 -13.23 5.98 17.87
CA PRO A 267 -14.62 5.58 17.57
C PRO A 267 -14.98 4.24 18.19
N LEU A 268 -16.20 4.09 18.68
CA LEU A 268 -16.63 2.92 19.45
C LEU A 268 -17.85 2.22 18.87
N ASP A 269 -17.80 0.89 18.93
CA ASP A 269 -18.92 -0.04 18.80
C ASP A 269 -19.41 -0.40 20.20
N LEU A 270 -20.64 -0.02 20.52
CA LEU A 270 -21.26 -0.14 21.84
C LEU A 270 -22.48 -1.05 21.80
N GLU A 271 -22.46 -2.12 22.59
CA GLU A 271 -23.69 -2.88 22.88
C GLU A 271 -24.40 -2.27 24.09
N TRP A 272 -25.71 -2.08 23.97
CA TRP A 272 -26.51 -1.44 25.01
C TRP A 272 -27.85 -2.13 25.21
N ALA A 273 -28.41 -1.95 26.41
CA ALA A 273 -29.76 -2.34 26.76
C ALA A 273 -30.43 -1.24 27.59
N ALA A 274 -31.73 -1.09 27.43
CA ALA A 274 -32.56 -0.18 28.20
C ALA A 274 -33.60 -0.98 29.00
N GLU A 275 -33.65 -0.73 30.31
CA GLU A 275 -34.73 -1.16 31.19
C GLU A 275 -35.58 0.08 31.50
N GLY A 276 -36.74 0.19 30.84
CA GLY A 276 -37.50 1.45 30.85
C GLY A 276 -36.67 2.59 30.23
N ARG A 277 -36.32 3.60 31.05
CA ARG A 277 -35.49 4.75 30.63
C ARG A 277 -34.01 4.60 30.96
N GLN A 278 -33.63 3.57 31.70
CA GLN A 278 -32.26 3.40 32.16
C GLN A 278 -31.42 2.68 31.11
N VAL A 279 -30.46 3.40 30.51
CA VAL A 279 -29.50 2.84 29.55
C VAL A 279 -28.31 2.21 30.30
N THR A 280 -28.01 0.96 29.98
CA THR A 280 -26.84 0.24 30.48
C THR A 280 -25.97 -0.22 29.32
N LEU A 281 -24.67 0.04 29.40
CA LEU A 281 -23.71 -0.44 28.41
C LEU A 281 -23.30 -1.87 28.75
N LEU A 282 -23.50 -2.78 27.80
CA LEU A 282 -23.18 -4.21 27.93
C LEU A 282 -21.78 -4.52 27.39
N GLN A 283 -21.27 -3.68 26.49
CA GLN A 283 -19.94 -3.82 25.91
C GLN A 283 -19.47 -2.52 25.25
N ALA A 284 -18.16 -2.33 25.15
CA ALA A 284 -17.56 -1.27 24.35
C ALA A 284 -16.28 -1.77 23.67
N ARG A 285 -16.19 -1.63 22.34
CA ARG A 285 -15.02 -1.99 21.54
C ARG A 285 -14.63 -0.84 20.59
N PRO A 286 -13.34 -0.66 20.26
CA PRO A 286 -12.96 0.26 19.20
C PRO A 286 -13.47 -0.23 17.84
N ILE A 287 -13.98 0.67 16.99
CA ILE A 287 -14.31 0.35 15.60
C ILE A 287 -12.98 0.22 14.85
N THR A 288 -12.45 -0.99 14.67
CA THR A 288 -11.12 -1.20 14.08
C THR A 288 -11.00 -0.75 12.62
N THR A 289 -12.11 -0.72 11.88
CA THR A 289 -12.18 -0.15 10.52
C THR A 289 -12.00 1.38 10.52
N LEU A 290 -12.36 2.06 11.62
CA LEU A 290 -12.33 3.52 11.76
C LEU A 290 -11.35 4.03 12.84
N ALA A 291 -10.67 3.15 13.57
CA ALA A 291 -9.79 3.51 14.70
C ALA A 291 -8.57 4.37 14.30
N ARG A 292 -8.49 4.76 13.02
CA ARG A 292 -7.56 5.75 12.45
C ARG A 292 -8.16 7.17 12.31
N CYS A 293 -9.47 7.36 12.54
CA CYS A 293 -10.23 8.59 12.23
C CYS A 293 -10.18 9.72 13.28
N GLU A 294 -9.25 9.73 14.25
CA GLU A 294 -8.97 10.98 15.00
C GLU A 294 -8.09 11.93 14.18
N ASP A 295 -7.38 11.40 13.18
CA ASP A 295 -6.73 12.20 12.15
C ASP A 295 -7.73 12.53 11.03
N PRO A 296 -7.58 13.68 10.34
CA PRO A 296 -8.37 13.96 9.15
C PRO A 296 -8.25 12.80 8.15
N PRO A 297 -9.32 12.47 7.39
CA PRO A 297 -9.38 11.24 6.59
C PRO A 297 -8.35 11.26 5.46
N ILE A 298 -7.45 10.27 5.43
CA ILE A 298 -6.29 10.27 4.55
C ILE A 298 -6.74 9.99 3.11
N HIS A 299 -6.30 10.82 2.16
CA HIS A 299 -6.53 10.59 0.74
C HIS A 299 -5.42 9.70 0.20
N TRP A 300 -5.72 8.41 0.09
CA TRP A 300 -4.82 7.44 -0.53
C TRP A 300 -5.00 7.48 -2.04
N THR A 301 -3.90 7.52 -2.79
CA THR A 301 -3.93 7.56 -4.26
C THR A 301 -2.88 6.62 -4.85
N ARG A 302 -3.19 6.03 -6.01
CA ARG A 302 -2.25 5.28 -6.84
C ARG A 302 -1.44 6.15 -7.80
N GLU A 303 -1.79 7.42 -7.96
CA GLU A 303 -1.16 8.35 -8.94
C GLU A 303 0.37 8.40 -8.86
N LEU A 304 0.93 8.29 -7.64
CA LEU A 304 2.38 8.32 -7.41
C LEU A 304 3.01 6.93 -7.28
N SER A 305 2.23 5.92 -6.86
CA SER A 305 2.75 4.58 -6.56
C SER A 305 2.65 3.64 -7.75
N GLU A 306 1.69 3.82 -8.66
CA GLU A 306 1.40 2.89 -9.75
C GLU A 306 2.50 2.82 -10.82
N GLU A 307 3.27 3.90 -11.01
CA GLU A 307 4.45 3.87 -11.89
C GLU A 307 5.50 2.84 -11.41
N ARG A 308 5.62 2.66 -10.08
CA ARG A 308 6.59 1.76 -9.44
C ARG A 308 6.00 0.40 -9.05
N PHE A 309 4.75 0.42 -8.61
CA PHE A 309 3.97 -0.74 -8.12
C PHE A 309 2.67 -0.87 -8.93
N PRO A 310 2.77 -1.13 -10.26
CA PRO A 310 1.59 -1.31 -11.10
C PRO A 310 0.82 -2.59 -10.73
N LYS A 311 1.52 -3.59 -10.17
CA LYS A 311 0.96 -4.87 -9.75
C LYS A 311 0.90 -4.96 -8.21
N PRO A 312 0.13 -5.92 -7.65
CA PRO A 312 0.17 -6.25 -6.23
C PRO A 312 1.62 -6.44 -5.72
N ILE A 313 1.88 -6.03 -4.48
CA ILE A 313 3.14 -6.24 -3.78
C ILE A 313 2.98 -7.35 -2.73
N SER A 314 3.95 -8.26 -2.69
CA SER A 314 3.98 -9.34 -1.71
C SER A 314 4.07 -8.81 -0.25
N PRO A 315 3.57 -9.56 0.75
CA PRO A 315 3.72 -9.22 2.16
C PRO A 315 5.18 -8.98 2.58
N PHE A 316 6.12 -9.77 2.04
CA PHE A 316 7.54 -9.58 2.29
C PHE A 316 8.04 -8.28 1.67
N GLY A 317 7.76 -8.05 0.37
CA GLY A 317 8.14 -6.83 -0.34
C GLY A 317 7.64 -5.57 0.35
N TRP A 318 6.37 -5.57 0.78
CA TRP A 318 5.80 -4.46 1.56
C TRP A 318 6.49 -4.28 2.91
N SER A 319 6.86 -5.36 3.60
CA SER A 319 7.58 -5.26 4.88
C SER A 319 8.90 -4.52 4.71
N ILE A 320 9.66 -4.85 3.66
CA ILE A 320 10.93 -4.18 3.38
C ILE A 320 10.70 -2.70 3.04
N LEU A 321 9.76 -2.41 2.14
CA LEU A 321 9.46 -1.03 1.75
C LEU A 321 8.99 -0.18 2.94
N ASN A 322 8.06 -0.70 3.74
CA ASN A 322 7.49 -0.01 4.89
C ASN A 322 8.56 0.29 5.97
N ASP A 323 9.58 -0.55 6.11
CA ASP A 323 10.72 -0.32 7.01
C ASP A 323 11.67 0.80 6.51
N LEU A 324 11.70 1.03 5.20
CA LEU A 324 12.53 2.03 4.53
C LEU A 324 11.85 3.40 4.41
N LEU A 325 10.52 3.47 4.23
CA LEU A 325 9.81 4.75 4.07
C LEU A 325 10.11 5.80 5.16
N PRO A 326 10.25 5.46 6.46
CA PRO A 326 10.59 6.45 7.48
C PRO A 326 11.97 7.11 7.27
N SER A 327 12.96 6.42 6.68
CA SER A 327 14.29 6.99 6.48
C SER A 327 14.33 8.14 5.48
N ASN A 328 13.39 8.19 4.52
CA ASN A 328 13.35 9.24 3.49
C ASN A 328 13.13 10.63 4.12
N THR A 329 12.59 10.70 5.33
CA THR A 329 12.38 11.97 6.06
C THR A 329 13.62 12.46 6.82
N LEU A 330 14.67 11.64 6.97
CA LEU A 330 15.81 11.97 7.82
C LEU A 330 16.66 13.10 7.25
N THR A 331 17.00 13.06 5.96
CA THR A 331 17.71 14.16 5.31
C THR A 331 16.84 15.42 5.34
N LEU A 332 15.54 15.30 5.08
CA LEU A 332 14.61 16.43 5.13
C LEU A 332 14.59 17.08 6.52
N LYS A 333 14.53 16.29 7.59
CA LYS A 333 14.57 16.75 8.98
C LYS A 333 15.89 17.39 9.36
N ARG A 334 17.00 16.73 9.05
CA ARG A 334 18.35 17.20 9.40
C ARG A 334 18.73 18.49 8.68
N ARG A 335 18.26 18.68 7.45
CA ARG A 335 18.69 19.77 6.57
C ARG A 335 17.71 20.93 6.50
N PHE A 336 16.44 20.61 6.31
CA PHE A 336 15.39 21.61 6.13
C PHE A 336 14.60 21.86 7.43
N GLY A 337 14.85 21.08 8.49
CA GLY A 337 14.09 21.18 9.74
C GLY A 337 12.64 20.72 9.61
N ILE A 338 12.31 20.01 8.52
CA ILE A 338 10.97 19.52 8.21
C ILE A 338 10.91 18.02 8.54
N SER A 339 9.98 17.63 9.39
CA SER A 339 9.76 16.25 9.81
C SER A 339 8.30 15.87 9.69
N SER A 340 7.98 14.59 9.58
CA SER A 340 6.59 14.14 9.62
C SER A 340 5.99 14.30 11.03
N LYS A 341 4.68 14.55 11.10
CA LYS A 341 3.91 14.44 12.35
C LYS A 341 3.86 12.98 12.79
N ARG A 342 3.70 12.77 14.10
CA ARG A 342 3.53 11.42 14.66
C ARG A 342 2.26 10.80 14.04
N GLY A 343 2.38 9.61 13.46
CA GLY A 343 1.27 8.89 12.84
C GLY A 343 1.13 9.09 11.32
N ALA A 344 1.76 10.13 10.74
CA ALA A 344 1.73 10.36 9.30
C ALA A 344 2.43 9.22 8.56
N LYS A 345 1.77 8.67 7.55
CA LYS A 345 2.25 7.55 6.73
C LYS A 345 2.44 8.02 5.29
N VAL A 346 3.61 7.73 4.72
CA VAL A 346 3.89 8.05 3.30
C VAL A 346 3.02 7.20 2.38
N ALA A 347 2.88 5.91 2.71
CA ALA A 347 2.16 4.94 1.91
C ALA A 347 1.56 3.83 2.80
N THR A 348 0.62 3.07 2.24
CA THR A 348 0.05 1.85 2.82
C THR A 348 -0.29 0.86 1.71
N THR A 349 -0.52 -0.41 2.06
CA THR A 349 -1.18 -1.37 1.17
C THR A 349 -2.67 -1.47 1.49
N ILE A 350 -3.50 -1.55 0.45
CA ILE A 350 -4.91 -1.94 0.50
C ILE A 350 -5.07 -3.07 -0.53
N ASP A 351 -5.55 -4.24 -0.11
CA ASP A 351 -5.69 -5.43 -0.98
C ASP A 351 -4.44 -5.76 -1.81
N HIS A 352 -3.25 -5.70 -1.19
CA HIS A 352 -1.92 -5.89 -1.80
C HIS A 352 -1.47 -4.79 -2.77
N TYR A 353 -2.25 -3.76 -3.01
CA TYR A 353 -1.86 -2.63 -3.85
C TYR A 353 -1.29 -1.48 -3.01
N VAL A 354 -0.20 -0.87 -3.48
CA VAL A 354 0.44 0.27 -2.79
C VAL A 354 -0.30 1.57 -3.11
N TYR A 355 -0.64 2.33 -2.07
CA TYR A 355 -1.22 3.66 -2.15
C TYR A 355 -0.37 4.66 -1.36
N SER A 356 -0.18 5.84 -1.92
CA SER A 356 0.52 6.95 -1.27
C SER A 356 -0.47 7.95 -0.68
N ASP A 357 -0.12 8.60 0.43
CA ASP A 357 -0.91 9.70 0.99
C ASP A 357 -0.73 10.95 0.11
N LYS A 358 -1.80 11.35 -0.58
CA LYS A 358 -1.87 12.51 -1.47
C LYS A 358 -1.46 13.80 -0.75
N ASP A 359 -1.80 13.90 0.53
CA ASP A 359 -1.57 15.09 1.35
C ASP A 359 -0.33 14.93 2.23
N TYR A 360 0.55 13.95 1.98
CA TYR A 360 1.71 13.69 2.83
C TYR A 360 2.62 14.92 2.99
N PHE A 361 2.82 15.66 1.89
CA PHE A 361 3.62 16.88 1.90
C PHE A 361 2.87 18.10 2.45
N ASP A 362 1.64 17.93 2.92
CA ASP A 362 0.91 19.02 3.54
C ASP A 362 1.48 19.35 4.93
N VAL A 363 2.01 20.55 5.12
CA VAL A 363 2.63 21.02 6.36
C VAL A 363 1.61 21.41 7.42
N ARG A 364 0.39 21.81 7.03
CA ARG A 364 -0.70 21.98 7.99
C ARG A 364 -1.19 20.62 8.47
N ARG A 365 -1.18 19.60 7.61
CA ARG A 365 -1.70 18.26 7.91
C ARG A 365 -0.67 17.31 8.49
N ASN A 366 0.41 17.02 7.77
CA ASN A 366 1.31 15.89 7.94
C ASN A 366 2.77 16.24 8.25
N MET A 367 3.23 17.48 8.02
CA MET A 367 4.59 17.91 8.38
C MET A 367 4.66 18.78 9.64
N ARG A 368 5.85 18.83 10.24
CA ARG A 368 6.28 19.72 11.34
C ARG A 368 7.54 20.43 10.91
N VAL A 369 7.57 21.75 11.08
CA VAL A 369 8.77 22.55 10.86
C VAL A 369 9.30 23.00 12.22
N ASN A 370 10.57 22.74 12.52
CA ASN A 370 11.15 23.08 13.82
C ASN A 370 11.37 24.62 13.95
N PRO A 371 10.78 25.30 14.95
CA PRO A 371 10.89 26.75 15.17
C PRO A 371 12.32 27.28 15.42
N LEU A 372 13.25 26.45 15.89
CA LEU A 372 14.65 26.85 16.10
C LEU A 372 15.50 26.75 14.83
N SER A 373 15.22 25.78 13.96
CA SER A 373 15.58 25.96 12.54
C SER A 373 14.86 27.17 11.97
N GLN A 374 13.69 27.54 12.53
CA GLN A 374 13.04 28.78 12.19
C GLN A 374 13.72 30.07 12.63
N LEU A 375 14.66 30.17 13.57
CA LEU A 375 15.47 31.40 13.69
C LEU A 375 16.46 31.60 12.52
N ARG A 376 16.77 30.53 11.77
CA ARG A 376 17.40 30.59 10.43
C ARG A 376 16.37 30.66 9.29
N PHE A 377 15.08 30.45 9.56
CA PHE A 377 13.96 30.38 8.60
C PHE A 377 12.92 31.53 8.81
N PHE A 378 13.10 32.43 9.79
CA PHE A 378 12.08 33.38 10.31
C PHE A 378 12.03 34.66 9.48
N ALA A 379 11.74 34.49 8.20
CA ALA A 379 11.10 35.51 7.41
C ALA A 379 9.98 34.89 6.57
N TYR A 380 8.98 34.32 7.26
CA TYR A 380 7.55 34.28 6.91
C TYR A 380 7.08 33.66 5.56
N TYR A 381 7.91 33.35 4.56
CA TYR A 381 7.39 33.21 3.18
C TYR A 381 7.87 31.98 2.37
N VAL A 382 7.36 30.77 2.63
CA VAL A 382 7.41 29.71 1.57
C VAL A 382 6.12 28.94 1.36
N ARG A 383 5.31 28.65 2.39
CA ARG A 383 4.11 27.85 2.19
C ARG A 383 2.80 28.64 2.10
N GLU A 384 2.62 29.62 2.97
CA GLU A 384 1.60 30.65 2.77
C GLU A 384 2.07 31.75 1.81
N ALA A 385 3.37 31.85 1.53
CA ALA A 385 3.88 32.74 0.50
C ALA A 385 3.45 32.37 -0.90
N GLY A 386 3.73 31.13 -1.31
CA GLY A 386 3.44 30.68 -2.67
C GLY A 386 1.93 30.74 -2.88
N ASP A 387 1.18 30.10 -1.99
CA ASP A 387 -0.27 30.02 -2.13
C ASP A 387 -0.98 31.34 -1.79
N ALA A 388 -0.54 32.17 -0.83
CA ALA A 388 -1.17 33.47 -0.58
C ALA A 388 -0.65 34.62 -1.47
N LEU A 389 0.57 34.59 -2.05
CA LEU A 389 0.92 35.50 -3.16
C LEU A 389 0.10 35.18 -4.42
N LEU A 390 -0.20 33.90 -4.64
CA LEU A 390 -0.99 33.44 -5.79
C LEU A 390 -2.50 33.57 -5.58
N GLN A 391 -3.00 33.57 -4.33
CA GLN A 391 -4.44 33.60 -4.00
C GLN A 391 -4.95 34.90 -3.36
N LEU A 392 -4.17 35.98 -3.18
CA LEU A 392 -4.65 37.26 -2.65
C LEU A 392 -5.49 38.04 -3.68
N PRO A 393 -6.84 38.07 -3.61
CA PRO A 393 -7.69 38.85 -4.50
C PRO A 393 -7.65 40.31 -4.02
N GLY A 394 -7.04 41.19 -4.82
CA GLY A 394 -6.91 42.62 -4.51
C GLY A 394 -5.50 43.19 -4.70
N LEU A 395 -4.47 42.33 -4.76
CA LEU A 395 -3.14 42.63 -5.34
C LEU A 395 -2.95 41.93 -6.71
N LEU A 396 -4.03 41.30 -7.18
CA LEU A 396 -4.24 40.66 -8.48
C LEU A 396 -4.84 41.68 -9.46
N GLY A 397 -4.06 42.73 -9.75
CA GLY A 397 -4.23 43.44 -11.01
C GLY A 397 -3.44 42.68 -12.08
N SER A 398 -4.01 42.54 -13.27
CA SER A 398 -3.37 42.13 -14.52
C SER A 398 -2.31 43.16 -14.97
N GLY A 399 -1.34 43.46 -14.10
CA GLY A 399 -0.38 44.56 -14.24
C GLY A 399 1.07 44.08 -14.18
N GLU A 400 1.64 43.91 -15.37
CA GLU A 400 3.02 44.21 -15.82
C GLU A 400 4.17 44.26 -14.79
N GLY A 401 5.07 43.26 -14.84
CA GLY A 401 6.49 43.43 -14.50
C GLY A 401 7.15 42.36 -13.62
N LEU A 402 8.34 41.90 -14.03
CA LEU A 402 9.30 41.08 -13.27
C LEU A 402 9.99 41.89 -12.13
N GLY A 403 9.22 42.50 -11.23
CA GLY A 403 9.70 43.48 -10.22
C GLY A 403 10.23 42.91 -8.89
N LEU A 404 10.02 43.66 -7.79
CA LEU A 404 10.52 43.39 -6.42
C LEU A 404 10.21 41.98 -5.90
N ARG A 405 9.07 41.39 -6.30
CA ARG A 405 8.67 40.03 -5.93
C ARG A 405 9.70 38.98 -6.37
N TRP A 406 10.17 39.06 -7.61
CA TRP A 406 11.16 38.15 -8.16
C TRP A 406 12.56 38.36 -7.56
N LEU A 407 12.89 39.61 -7.21
CA LEU A 407 14.12 39.92 -6.48
C LEU A 407 14.14 39.24 -5.10
N LEU A 408 13.06 39.38 -4.32
CA LEU A 408 12.95 38.74 -3.01
C LEU A 408 13.00 37.21 -3.11
N LEU A 409 12.28 36.64 -4.08
CA LEU A 409 12.29 35.20 -4.34
C LEU A 409 13.70 34.69 -4.71
N SER A 410 14.42 35.41 -5.56
CA SER A 410 15.79 35.04 -5.93
C SER A 410 16.74 35.07 -4.72
N ARG A 411 16.60 36.04 -3.81
CA ARG A 411 17.39 36.13 -2.58
C ARG A 411 17.06 34.99 -1.62
N LEU A 412 15.79 34.60 -1.50
CA LEU A 412 15.36 33.45 -0.71
C LEU A 412 15.97 32.14 -1.22
N PHE A 413 15.89 31.89 -2.54
CA PHE A 413 16.49 30.69 -3.13
C PHE A 413 18.00 30.61 -2.93
N ARG A 414 18.72 31.72 -3.13
CA ARG A 414 20.18 31.79 -2.94
C ARG A 414 20.61 31.63 -1.49
N ALA A 415 19.81 32.12 -0.54
CA ALA A 415 20.10 31.96 0.88
C ALA A 415 19.77 30.56 1.41
N PHE A 416 18.75 29.88 0.87
CA PHE A 416 18.17 28.71 1.50
C PHE A 416 18.07 27.46 0.62
N VAL A 417 17.58 27.57 -0.62
CA VAL A 417 17.37 26.38 -1.47
C VAL A 417 18.69 25.93 -2.09
N PHE A 418 19.44 26.82 -2.74
CA PHE A 418 20.65 26.45 -3.47
C PHE A 418 21.79 25.92 -2.59
N PRO A 419 22.06 26.45 -1.38
CA PRO A 419 23.08 25.87 -0.51
C PRO A 419 22.76 24.42 -0.13
N HIS A 420 21.51 24.13 0.23
CA HIS A 420 21.07 22.77 0.54
C HIS A 420 21.06 21.87 -0.69
N ALA A 421 20.62 22.38 -1.84
CA ALA A 421 20.65 21.65 -3.11
C ALA A 421 22.09 21.24 -3.50
N ARG A 422 23.05 22.16 -3.39
CA ARG A 422 24.48 21.88 -3.64
C ARG A 422 25.02 20.81 -2.70
N GLU A 423 24.64 20.86 -1.43
CA GLU A 423 25.10 19.89 -0.44
C GLU A 423 24.48 18.51 -0.63
N VAL A 424 23.16 18.43 -0.85
CA VAL A 424 22.46 17.17 -1.14
C VAL A 424 23.02 16.53 -2.41
N GLY A 425 23.08 17.28 -3.52
CA GLY A 425 23.62 16.76 -4.76
C GLY A 425 25.11 16.46 -4.70
N GLY A 426 25.89 17.25 -3.96
CA GLY A 426 27.32 17.01 -3.73
C GLY A 426 27.58 15.76 -2.89
N ARG A 427 26.77 15.49 -1.87
CA ARG A 427 26.84 14.26 -1.07
C ARG A 427 26.45 13.05 -1.90
N TRP A 428 25.32 13.13 -2.62
CA TRP A 428 24.84 12.06 -3.49
C TRP A 428 25.94 11.60 -4.46
N ARG A 429 26.51 12.54 -5.23
CA ARG A 429 27.61 12.26 -6.17
C ARG A 429 28.86 11.66 -5.52
N LYS A 430 29.17 12.02 -4.27
CA LYS A 430 30.34 11.49 -3.56
C LYS A 430 30.12 10.08 -3.03
N HIS A 431 28.88 9.74 -2.65
CA HIS A 431 28.60 8.53 -1.87
C HIS A 431 27.92 7.43 -2.68
N VAL A 432 27.15 7.77 -3.73
CA VAL A 432 26.35 6.79 -4.49
C VAL A 432 27.21 5.63 -5.00
N ALA A 433 28.38 5.89 -5.58
CA ALA A 433 29.29 4.85 -6.05
C ALA A 433 29.75 3.90 -4.93
N GLY A 434 29.97 4.41 -3.71
CA GLY A 434 30.32 3.59 -2.56
C GLY A 434 29.16 2.72 -2.07
N ILE A 435 27.94 3.27 -2.08
CA ILE A 435 26.72 2.53 -1.74
C ILE A 435 26.45 1.41 -2.77
N LEU A 436 26.61 1.71 -4.06
CA LEU A 436 26.47 0.71 -5.13
C LEU A 436 27.54 -0.38 -5.03
N ALA A 437 28.80 -0.02 -4.71
CA ALA A 437 29.85 -1.01 -4.49
C ALA A 437 29.56 -1.93 -3.30
N GLN A 438 28.97 -1.41 -2.21
CA GLN A 438 28.51 -2.22 -1.09
C GLN A 438 27.35 -3.13 -1.49
N ALA A 439 26.38 -2.63 -2.27
CA ALA A 439 25.30 -3.43 -2.80
C ALA A 439 25.82 -4.57 -3.69
N ASP A 440 26.79 -4.27 -4.54
CA ASP A 440 27.38 -5.22 -5.48
C ASP A 440 28.19 -6.31 -4.78
N ALA A 441 28.84 -5.99 -3.65
CA ALA A 441 29.59 -6.95 -2.85
C ALA A 441 28.73 -8.13 -2.36
N PHE A 442 27.43 -7.92 -2.15
CA PHE A 442 26.53 -9.00 -1.75
C PHE A 442 26.31 -10.07 -2.83
N ASN A 443 26.53 -9.75 -4.11
CA ASN A 443 26.40 -10.72 -5.21
C ASN A 443 27.50 -11.80 -5.17
N ALA A 444 28.59 -11.57 -4.42
CA ALA A 444 29.70 -12.52 -4.29
C ALA A 444 29.50 -13.52 -3.12
N ILE A 445 28.43 -13.37 -2.35
CA ILE A 445 28.19 -14.21 -1.17
C ILE A 445 27.57 -15.53 -1.60
N ASP A 446 28.18 -16.65 -1.21
CA ASP A 446 27.56 -17.97 -1.28
C ASP A 446 26.62 -18.17 -0.09
N PHE A 447 25.34 -17.80 -0.27
CA PHE A 447 24.33 -17.95 0.77
C PHE A 447 24.10 -19.41 1.19
N ALA A 448 24.39 -20.39 0.32
CA ALA A 448 24.25 -21.81 0.67
C ALA A 448 25.25 -22.23 1.76
N ALA A 449 26.43 -21.60 1.81
CA ALA A 449 27.44 -21.83 2.83
C ALA A 449 27.15 -21.12 4.17
N CYS A 450 26.23 -20.16 4.21
CA CYS A 450 25.89 -19.41 5.42
C CYS A 450 25.02 -20.20 6.40
N THR A 451 25.20 -19.99 7.70
CA THR A 451 24.27 -20.42 8.75
C THR A 451 22.98 -19.58 8.74
N PRO A 452 21.86 -20.04 9.33
CA PRO A 452 20.63 -19.24 9.40
C PRO A 452 20.81 -17.87 10.07
N ARG A 453 21.73 -17.79 11.04
CA ARG A 453 22.10 -16.55 11.71
C ARG A 453 22.82 -15.59 10.75
N GLU A 454 23.83 -16.08 10.03
CA GLU A 454 24.57 -15.27 9.05
C GLU A 454 23.66 -14.80 7.91
N LEU A 455 22.72 -15.63 7.44
CA LEU A 455 21.70 -15.21 6.48
C LEU A 455 20.87 -14.04 7.01
N TRP A 456 20.46 -14.08 8.27
CA TRP A 456 19.72 -12.98 8.88
C TRP A 456 20.57 -11.70 9.04
N GLU A 457 21.84 -11.85 9.43
CA GLU A 457 22.80 -10.75 9.54
C GLU A 457 23.06 -10.10 8.17
N HIS A 458 23.23 -10.89 7.10
CA HIS A 458 23.35 -10.36 5.73
C HIS A 458 22.08 -9.63 5.28
N LYS A 459 20.90 -10.16 5.58
CA LYS A 459 19.63 -9.48 5.28
C LYS A 459 19.55 -8.13 5.99
N GLN A 460 19.99 -8.04 7.25
CA GLN A 460 20.03 -6.77 7.99
C GLN A 460 21.05 -5.80 7.38
N ALA A 461 22.24 -6.28 7.00
CA ALA A 461 23.24 -5.46 6.33
C ALA A 461 22.73 -4.89 5.00
N MET A 462 22.06 -5.71 4.18
CA MET A 462 21.42 -5.21 2.94
C MET A 462 20.36 -4.15 3.22
N GLN A 463 19.55 -4.32 4.28
CA GLN A 463 18.55 -3.31 4.68
C GLN A 463 19.18 -1.99 5.14
N GLU A 464 20.37 -2.03 5.76
CA GLU A 464 21.11 -0.83 6.13
C GLU A 464 21.62 -0.08 4.89
N VAL A 465 22.20 -0.80 3.92
CA VAL A 465 22.62 -0.22 2.63
C VAL A 465 21.41 0.38 1.89
N ALA A 466 20.28 -0.32 1.86
CA ALA A 466 19.04 0.21 1.27
C ALA A 466 18.54 1.47 2.01
N ARG A 467 18.67 1.53 3.34
CA ARG A 467 18.29 2.70 4.15
C ARG A 467 19.14 3.91 3.81
N ASP A 468 20.45 3.72 3.68
CA ASP A 468 21.39 4.78 3.31
C ASP A 468 21.13 5.30 1.89
N TYR A 469 20.81 4.39 0.97
CA TYR A 469 20.40 4.72 -0.40
C TYR A 469 19.09 5.53 -0.44
N MET A 470 18.08 5.15 0.36
CA MET A 470 16.76 5.79 0.38
C MET A 470 16.70 7.10 1.19
N GLU A 471 17.65 7.36 2.10
CA GLU A 471 17.65 8.55 2.97
C GLU A 471 17.42 9.91 2.26
N PRO A 472 18.06 10.21 1.09
CA PRO A 472 17.95 11.51 0.44
C PRO A 472 16.73 11.66 -0.48
N ASP A 473 15.99 10.58 -0.77
CA ASP A 473 14.89 10.51 -1.76
C ASP A 473 13.92 11.72 -1.67
N LEU A 474 13.39 11.96 -0.47
CA LEU A 474 12.42 13.04 -0.26
C LEU A 474 13.02 14.43 -0.43
N ALA A 475 14.29 14.61 -0.08
CA ALA A 475 14.99 15.88 -0.23
C ALA A 475 15.29 16.17 -1.70
N ILE A 476 15.64 15.14 -2.48
CA ILE A 476 15.80 15.23 -3.93
C ILE A 476 14.49 15.68 -4.57
N TYR A 477 13.39 15.02 -4.22
CA TYR A 477 12.05 15.36 -4.71
C TYR A 477 11.64 16.80 -4.38
N VAL A 478 11.83 17.25 -3.14
CA VAL A 478 11.45 18.61 -2.70
C VAL A 478 12.23 19.69 -3.44
N VAL A 479 13.54 19.54 -3.61
CA VAL A 479 14.36 20.51 -4.36
C VAL A 479 13.91 20.57 -5.83
N LYS A 480 13.71 19.40 -6.47
CA LYS A 480 13.23 19.29 -7.85
C LYS A 480 11.89 20.01 -8.03
N MET A 481 10.92 19.75 -7.15
CA MET A 481 9.59 20.37 -7.22
C MET A 481 9.61 21.87 -6.92
N ALA A 482 10.43 22.32 -5.98
CA ALA A 482 10.60 23.75 -5.70
C ALA A 482 11.15 24.50 -6.92
N CYS A 483 12.20 23.99 -7.56
CA CYS A 483 12.77 24.62 -8.75
C CYS A 483 11.80 24.61 -9.94
N LYS A 484 11.08 23.48 -10.15
CA LYS A 484 10.03 23.35 -11.16
C LYS A 484 8.94 24.41 -10.98
N GLY A 485 8.39 24.55 -9.76
CA GLY A 485 7.31 25.48 -9.47
C GLY A 485 7.67 26.91 -9.85
N ILE A 486 8.87 27.36 -9.49
CA ILE A 486 9.33 28.71 -9.84
C ILE A 486 9.53 28.90 -11.34
N LEU A 487 10.06 27.90 -12.05
CA LEU A 487 10.20 27.98 -13.51
C LEU A 487 8.85 28.07 -14.23
N VAL A 488 7.82 27.37 -13.75
CA VAL A 488 6.46 27.47 -14.29
C VAL A 488 5.90 28.87 -14.11
N GLU A 489 6.00 29.44 -12.90
CA GLU A 489 5.54 30.80 -12.63
C GLU A 489 6.32 31.86 -13.42
N LEU A 490 7.62 31.63 -13.65
CA LEU A 490 8.45 32.51 -14.48
C LEU A 490 8.00 32.45 -15.94
N GLY A 491 7.66 31.25 -16.43
CA GLY A 491 7.09 31.05 -17.75
C GLY A 491 5.80 31.84 -17.94
N LYS A 492 4.87 31.75 -16.98
CA LYS A 492 3.61 32.52 -16.98
C LYS A 492 3.86 34.03 -17.02
N ALA A 493 4.76 34.53 -16.17
CA ALA A 493 5.11 35.95 -16.10
C ALA A 493 5.72 36.49 -17.41
N LEU A 494 6.41 35.63 -18.17
CA LEU A 494 7.00 35.96 -19.46
C LEU A 494 6.02 35.80 -20.65
N GLN A 495 4.71 35.69 -20.39
CA GLN A 495 3.65 35.37 -21.39
C GLN A 495 3.97 34.07 -22.16
N GLY A 496 4.52 33.08 -21.47
CA GLY A 496 4.91 31.79 -22.03
C GLY A 496 3.76 30.82 -22.29
N GLU A 497 2.50 31.18 -22.04
CA GLU A 497 1.35 30.32 -22.35
C GLU A 497 1.03 30.19 -23.85
N GLU A 498 1.70 30.93 -24.73
CA GLU A 498 1.50 30.71 -26.17
C GLU A 498 2.14 29.41 -26.70
N ARG A 499 2.93 28.66 -25.91
CA ARG A 499 3.43 27.33 -26.34
C ARG A 499 3.40 26.27 -25.23
N PRO A 500 2.72 25.12 -25.43
CA PRO A 500 2.61 24.03 -24.45
C PRO A 500 3.95 23.32 -24.11
N THR A 501 5.10 23.81 -24.59
CA THR A 501 6.41 23.15 -24.49
C THR A 501 7.45 23.91 -23.65
N PHE A 502 7.11 25.02 -22.99
CA PHE A 502 8.11 25.87 -22.30
C PHE A 502 9.01 25.11 -21.30
N LEU A 503 8.40 24.44 -20.31
CA LEU A 503 9.16 23.72 -19.28
C LEU A 503 9.84 22.47 -19.87
N THR A 504 9.18 21.80 -20.81
CA THR A 504 9.70 20.59 -21.45
C THR A 504 10.95 20.88 -22.27
N ASP A 505 10.98 21.99 -23.01
CA ASP A 505 12.15 22.36 -23.81
C ASP A 505 13.33 22.73 -22.89
N LEU A 506 13.08 23.47 -21.81
CA LEU A 506 14.12 23.84 -20.82
C LEU A 506 14.70 22.63 -20.05
N THR A 507 13.94 21.54 -19.96
CA THR A 507 14.34 20.32 -19.25
C THR A 507 14.79 19.19 -20.17
N SER A 508 14.80 19.41 -21.49
CA SER A 508 15.23 18.41 -22.48
C SER A 508 16.76 18.20 -22.52
N GLY A 509 17.19 17.02 -22.97
CA GLY A 509 18.62 16.72 -23.18
C GLY A 509 19.42 16.61 -21.89
N VAL A 510 18.79 16.12 -20.81
CA VAL A 510 19.48 15.76 -19.57
C VAL A 510 19.98 14.33 -19.73
N GLU A 511 21.30 14.11 -19.64
CA GLU A 511 21.86 12.77 -19.59
C GLU A 511 21.29 12.00 -18.39
N ASN A 512 20.88 10.76 -18.62
CA ASN A 512 20.26 9.94 -17.59
C ASN A 512 20.53 8.44 -17.81
N CYS A 513 20.37 7.65 -16.75
CA CYS A 513 20.70 6.22 -16.74
C CYS A 513 19.86 5.42 -17.74
N THR A 514 18.58 5.77 -17.92
CA THR A 514 17.69 5.09 -18.86
C THR A 514 18.12 5.29 -20.32
N LEU A 515 18.53 6.49 -20.71
CA LEU A 515 19.08 6.73 -22.05
C LEU A 515 20.37 5.94 -22.28
N THR A 516 21.25 5.87 -21.27
CA THR A 516 22.46 5.04 -21.34
C THR A 516 22.11 3.56 -21.51
N MET A 517 21.16 3.05 -20.71
CA MET A 517 20.65 1.67 -20.84
C MET A 517 20.11 1.40 -22.25
N ASN A 518 19.31 2.31 -22.81
CA ASN A 518 18.77 2.15 -24.17
C ASN A 518 19.89 2.11 -25.22
N ALA A 519 20.92 2.95 -25.10
CA ALA A 519 22.08 2.93 -25.98
C ALA A 519 22.90 1.64 -25.84
N GLU A 520 23.06 1.11 -24.63
CA GLU A 520 23.71 -0.19 -24.40
C GLU A 520 22.89 -1.36 -24.98
N LEU A 521 21.56 -1.27 -24.94
CA LEU A 521 20.67 -2.26 -25.53
C LEU A 521 20.74 -2.25 -27.07
N GLU A 522 20.82 -1.06 -27.68
CA GLU A 522 21.07 -0.89 -29.12
C GLU A 522 22.42 -1.51 -29.51
N ALA A 523 23.49 -1.20 -28.77
CA ALA A 523 24.81 -1.77 -29.03
C ALA A 523 24.84 -3.30 -28.87
N LEU A 524 24.10 -3.84 -27.90
CA LEU A 524 23.91 -5.28 -27.75
C LEU A 524 23.23 -5.90 -28.98
N TYR A 525 22.17 -5.26 -29.49
CA TYR A 525 21.48 -5.71 -30.70
C TYR A 525 22.41 -5.73 -31.92
N GLU A 526 23.25 -4.71 -32.12
CA GLU A 526 24.19 -4.66 -33.24
C GLU A 526 25.17 -5.83 -33.23
N VAL A 527 25.73 -6.17 -32.06
CA VAL A 527 26.63 -7.32 -31.94
C VAL A 527 25.87 -8.65 -32.11
N LEU A 528 24.65 -8.74 -31.58
CA LEU A 528 23.81 -9.93 -31.69
C LEU A 528 23.37 -10.18 -33.14
N ALA A 529 23.16 -9.12 -33.92
CA ALA A 529 22.77 -9.19 -35.33
C ALA A 529 23.83 -9.86 -36.23
N GLU A 530 25.11 -9.87 -35.81
CA GLU A 530 26.20 -10.58 -36.50
C GLU A 530 26.19 -12.10 -36.24
N VAL A 531 25.44 -12.56 -35.25
CA VAL A 531 25.27 -13.99 -34.96
C VAL A 531 24.34 -14.61 -35.99
N ARG A 532 24.85 -15.61 -36.74
CA ARG A 532 24.06 -16.32 -37.75
C ARG A 532 22.76 -16.86 -37.16
N GLY A 533 21.65 -16.50 -37.78
CA GLY A 533 20.30 -16.93 -37.39
C GLY A 533 19.69 -16.18 -36.20
N ALA A 534 20.44 -15.35 -35.47
CA ALA A 534 19.91 -14.68 -34.28
C ALA A 534 18.77 -13.71 -34.58
N ARG A 535 18.83 -12.97 -35.71
CA ARG A 535 17.72 -12.10 -36.14
C ARG A 535 16.42 -12.86 -36.35
N GLU A 536 16.49 -14.02 -37.01
CA GLU A 536 15.29 -14.83 -37.24
C GLU A 536 14.75 -15.41 -35.93
N GLN A 537 15.63 -15.89 -35.04
CA GLN A 537 15.23 -16.39 -33.73
C GLN A 537 14.58 -15.32 -32.84
N LEU A 538 15.05 -14.07 -32.92
CA LEU A 538 14.37 -12.94 -32.27
C LEU A 538 12.99 -12.72 -32.90
N ARG A 539 12.92 -12.69 -34.24
CA ARG A 539 11.68 -12.46 -35.00
C ARG A 539 10.60 -13.51 -34.73
N THR A 540 11.01 -14.77 -34.56
CA THR A 540 10.10 -15.90 -34.28
C THR A 540 9.85 -16.14 -32.79
N GLY A 541 10.50 -15.39 -31.89
CA GLY A 541 10.33 -15.52 -30.45
C GLY A 541 11.02 -16.74 -29.83
N GLU A 542 11.99 -17.35 -30.51
CA GLU A 542 12.80 -18.48 -30.02
C GLU A 542 13.87 -18.05 -28.99
N LEU A 543 13.47 -17.23 -28.01
CA LEU A 543 14.38 -16.54 -27.08
C LEU A 543 15.18 -17.52 -26.21
N ALA A 544 14.56 -18.62 -25.79
CA ALA A 544 15.23 -19.64 -24.97
C ALA A 544 16.36 -20.35 -25.74
N ALA A 545 16.14 -20.66 -27.03
CA ALA A 545 17.13 -21.30 -27.87
C ALA A 545 18.30 -20.35 -28.16
N LEU A 546 18.01 -19.07 -28.42
CA LEU A 546 19.04 -18.04 -28.61
C LEU A 546 19.86 -17.85 -27.33
N LEU A 547 19.22 -17.76 -26.17
CA LEU A 547 19.92 -17.61 -24.89
C LEU A 547 20.84 -18.79 -24.59
N ALA A 548 20.39 -20.02 -24.83
CA ALA A 548 21.22 -21.22 -24.63
C ALA A 548 22.49 -21.21 -25.50
N ARG A 549 22.43 -20.65 -26.72
CA ARG A 549 23.62 -20.47 -27.57
C ARG A 549 24.58 -19.42 -27.01
N LEU A 550 24.06 -18.34 -26.45
CA LEU A 550 24.87 -17.28 -25.83
C LEU A 550 25.50 -17.74 -24.51
N ASP A 551 24.88 -18.68 -23.80
CA ASP A 551 25.42 -19.30 -22.60
C ASP A 551 26.56 -20.30 -22.90
N ALA A 552 26.55 -20.91 -24.07
CA ALA A 552 27.58 -21.86 -24.53
C ALA A 552 28.11 -21.51 -25.94
N PRO A 553 28.75 -20.34 -26.12
CA PRO A 553 29.07 -19.79 -27.43
C PRO A 553 30.15 -20.62 -28.16
N GLN A 554 29.87 -21.04 -29.38
CA GLN A 554 30.77 -21.89 -30.18
C GLN A 554 31.58 -21.07 -31.22
N SER A 555 30.99 -19.98 -31.72
CA SER A 555 31.60 -19.11 -32.74
C SER A 555 32.13 -17.78 -32.17
N ALA A 556 32.99 -17.10 -32.94
CA ALA A 556 33.50 -15.78 -32.54
C ALA A 556 32.39 -14.71 -32.41
N PRO A 557 31.40 -14.62 -33.32
CA PRO A 557 30.25 -13.73 -33.13
C PRO A 557 29.43 -14.05 -31.88
N GLU A 558 29.19 -15.33 -31.58
CA GLU A 558 28.47 -15.74 -30.37
C GLU A 558 29.23 -15.35 -29.10
N ARG A 559 30.56 -15.48 -29.08
CA ARG A 559 31.38 -15.02 -27.93
C ARG A 559 31.31 -13.51 -27.76
N ALA A 560 31.33 -12.75 -28.85
CA ALA A 560 31.18 -11.30 -28.80
C ALA A 560 29.80 -10.88 -28.27
N ALA A 561 28.74 -11.52 -28.75
CA ALA A 561 27.37 -11.29 -28.29
C ALA A 561 27.16 -11.69 -26.82
N ALA A 562 27.71 -12.84 -26.40
CA ALA A 562 27.68 -13.28 -25.00
C ALA A 562 28.40 -12.29 -24.08
N ALA A 563 29.57 -11.79 -24.49
CA ALA A 563 30.29 -10.77 -23.74
C ALA A 563 29.54 -9.43 -23.69
N ALA A 564 28.86 -9.04 -24.77
CA ALA A 564 28.00 -7.85 -24.79
C ALA A 564 26.80 -8.00 -23.85
N LEU A 565 26.13 -9.16 -23.87
CA LEU A 565 25.01 -9.46 -22.97
C LEU A 565 25.47 -9.47 -21.51
N ALA A 566 26.63 -10.05 -21.20
CA ALA A 566 27.17 -10.05 -19.84
C ALA A 566 27.47 -8.63 -19.33
N ARG A 567 28.02 -7.74 -20.18
CA ARG A 567 28.21 -6.33 -19.82
C ARG A 567 26.87 -5.62 -19.56
N PHE A 568 25.89 -5.82 -20.45
CA PHE A 568 24.56 -5.24 -20.27
C PHE A 568 23.90 -5.72 -18.97
N VAL A 569 23.98 -7.01 -18.66
CA VAL A 569 23.45 -7.59 -17.42
C VAL A 569 24.18 -7.05 -16.20
N HIS A 570 25.50 -6.82 -16.27
CA HIS A 570 26.24 -6.25 -15.17
C HIS A 570 25.77 -4.83 -14.80
N HIS A 571 25.51 -3.99 -15.81
CA HIS A 571 25.03 -2.62 -15.59
C HIS A 571 23.54 -2.58 -15.26
N ASN A 572 22.70 -3.29 -16.02
CA ASN A 572 21.24 -3.11 -16.05
C ASN A 572 20.44 -4.34 -15.58
N GLY A 573 21.11 -5.43 -15.21
CA GLY A 573 20.46 -6.69 -14.83
C GLY A 573 19.64 -6.60 -13.54
N HIS A 574 19.86 -5.59 -12.70
CA HIS A 574 19.08 -5.36 -11.49
C HIS A 574 17.65 -4.86 -11.76
N ASN A 575 17.36 -4.38 -12.98
CA ASN A 575 16.06 -3.82 -13.31
C ASN A 575 14.92 -4.86 -13.19
N THR A 576 13.74 -4.36 -12.86
CA THR A 576 12.51 -5.16 -12.66
C THR A 576 11.31 -4.42 -13.26
N ASN A 577 10.29 -5.16 -13.66
CA ASN A 577 9.06 -4.58 -14.24
C ASN A 577 8.04 -4.16 -13.17
N ASN A 578 8.16 -4.72 -11.97
CA ASN A 578 7.37 -4.39 -10.80
C ASN A 578 8.33 -4.39 -9.61
N TRP A 579 8.29 -3.35 -8.78
CA TRP A 579 9.17 -3.23 -7.61
C TRP A 579 8.75 -4.15 -6.45
N ASP A 580 8.38 -5.39 -6.76
CA ASP A 580 8.16 -6.45 -5.78
C ASP A 580 9.23 -7.51 -5.92
N MET A 581 9.82 -7.89 -4.78
CA MET A 581 10.90 -8.86 -4.71
C MET A 581 10.47 -10.27 -5.08
N GLN A 582 9.17 -10.55 -5.23
CA GLN A 582 8.68 -11.81 -5.78
C GLN A 582 9.10 -12.00 -7.24
N GLN A 583 9.22 -10.91 -8.02
CA GLN A 583 9.55 -10.97 -9.44
C GLN A 583 11.07 -11.10 -9.66
N PRO A 584 11.52 -11.90 -10.64
CA PRO A 584 12.92 -11.96 -11.01
C PRO A 584 13.38 -10.64 -11.65
N THR A 585 14.61 -10.27 -11.34
CA THR A 585 15.34 -9.21 -12.05
C THR A 585 15.66 -9.64 -13.48
N TRP A 586 15.98 -8.68 -14.35
CA TRP A 586 16.40 -8.97 -15.73
C TRP A 586 17.66 -9.84 -15.83
N GLY A 587 18.55 -9.75 -14.84
CA GLY A 587 19.75 -10.59 -14.75
C GLY A 587 19.42 -12.03 -14.37
N GLU A 588 18.40 -12.25 -13.53
CA GLU A 588 17.90 -13.59 -13.20
C GLU A 588 17.14 -14.23 -14.37
N ASP A 589 16.34 -13.44 -15.11
CA ASP A 589 15.66 -13.89 -16.32
C ASP A 589 16.01 -13.03 -17.54
N ARG A 590 17.11 -13.40 -18.18
CA ARG A 590 17.69 -12.71 -19.35
C ARG A 590 16.82 -12.79 -20.61
N ARG A 591 15.77 -13.63 -20.62
CA ARG A 591 14.80 -13.67 -21.74
C ARG A 591 14.03 -12.35 -21.84
N GLN A 592 13.84 -11.65 -20.72
CA GLN A 592 13.21 -10.32 -20.71
C GLN A 592 14.00 -9.31 -21.55
N ILE A 593 15.33 -9.36 -21.50
CA ILE A 593 16.22 -8.50 -22.30
C ILE A 593 16.07 -8.84 -23.79
N LEU A 594 16.09 -10.14 -24.13
CA LEU A 594 15.93 -10.57 -25.52
C LEU A 594 14.54 -10.24 -26.08
N ALA A 595 13.50 -10.27 -25.26
CA ALA A 595 12.14 -9.89 -25.65
C ALA A 595 12.05 -8.43 -26.11
N LEU A 596 12.76 -7.51 -25.41
CA LEU A 596 12.85 -6.11 -25.81
C LEU A 596 13.53 -5.96 -27.19
N LEU A 597 14.53 -6.80 -27.49
CA LEU A 597 15.27 -6.81 -28.76
C LEU A 597 14.46 -7.32 -29.96
N VAL A 598 13.34 -8.02 -29.75
CA VAL A 598 12.49 -8.51 -30.84
C VAL A 598 11.99 -7.34 -31.69
N SER A 599 11.55 -6.26 -31.04
CA SER A 599 11.04 -5.07 -31.71
C SER A 599 12.12 -4.38 -32.58
N TYR A 600 13.38 -4.36 -32.12
CA TYR A 600 14.51 -3.85 -32.88
C TYR A 600 14.78 -4.67 -34.15
N SER A 601 14.58 -5.99 -34.10
CA SER A 601 14.79 -6.89 -35.24
C SER A 601 13.86 -6.65 -36.43
N HIS A 602 12.71 -6.01 -36.18
CA HIS A 602 11.72 -5.69 -37.21
C HIS A 602 11.93 -4.28 -37.80
N SER A 603 12.85 -3.47 -37.27
CA SER A 603 13.07 -2.09 -37.70
C SER A 603 14.32 -1.94 -38.60
N GLU A 604 14.21 -1.22 -39.72
CA GLU A 604 15.33 -0.99 -40.67
C GLU A 604 16.31 0.13 -40.23
N ARG A 605 16.27 0.55 -38.95
CA ARG A 605 16.90 1.73 -38.30
C ARG A 605 16.05 3.01 -38.32
N ARG A 606 15.85 3.59 -37.14
CA ARG A 606 15.37 4.95 -36.85
C ARG A 606 16.35 5.61 -35.86
N HIS A 607 16.30 6.94 -35.72
CA HIS A 607 17.28 7.81 -35.05
C HIS A 607 18.11 7.15 -33.94
N THR A 608 19.44 7.20 -34.07
CA THR A 608 20.35 6.71 -33.02
C THR A 608 20.13 7.49 -31.72
N ALA A 609 20.37 6.87 -30.56
CA ALA A 609 20.32 7.56 -29.27
C ALA A 609 21.15 8.87 -29.27
N ALA A 610 22.28 8.89 -29.97
CA ALA A 610 23.13 10.06 -30.15
C ALA A 610 22.45 11.19 -30.96
N GLU A 611 21.75 10.87 -32.05
CA GLU A 611 21.00 11.86 -32.84
C GLU A 611 19.85 12.48 -32.04
N LEU A 612 19.13 11.66 -31.27
CA LEU A 612 18.03 12.10 -30.42
C LEU A 612 18.54 13.04 -29.33
N HIS A 613 19.62 12.66 -28.64
CA HIS A 613 20.26 13.50 -27.62
C HIS A 613 20.71 14.85 -28.21
N ALA A 614 21.36 14.85 -29.37
CA ALA A 614 21.80 16.08 -30.04
C ALA A 614 20.63 17.03 -30.36
N ARG A 615 19.50 16.51 -30.84
CA ARG A 615 18.28 17.31 -31.09
C ARG A 615 17.71 17.91 -29.82
N GLN A 616 17.77 17.18 -28.71
CA GLN A 616 17.26 17.66 -27.42
C GLN A 616 18.15 18.75 -26.84
N VAL A 617 19.47 18.58 -26.90
CA VAL A 617 20.43 19.63 -26.50
C VAL A 617 20.18 20.90 -27.31
N ALA A 618 19.92 20.79 -28.62
CA ALA A 618 19.57 21.93 -29.46
C ALA A 618 18.25 22.62 -29.04
N ARG A 619 17.21 21.85 -28.68
CA ARG A 619 15.94 22.39 -28.15
C ARG A 619 16.13 23.13 -26.83
N TYR A 620 16.89 22.53 -25.91
CA TYR A 620 17.27 23.15 -24.64
C TYR A 620 17.99 24.48 -24.84
N GLU A 621 19.03 24.51 -25.68
CA GLU A 621 19.80 25.73 -25.93
C GLU A 621 18.95 26.83 -26.56
N ALA A 622 18.07 26.48 -27.50
CA ALA A 622 17.13 27.41 -28.12
C ALA A 622 16.14 28.00 -27.10
N ALA A 623 15.54 27.16 -26.26
CA ALA A 623 14.60 27.61 -25.22
C ALA A 623 15.29 28.47 -24.15
N ARG A 624 16.48 28.05 -23.70
CA ARG A 624 17.28 28.81 -22.76
C ARG A 624 17.69 30.17 -23.32
N ALA A 625 18.13 30.23 -24.58
CA ALA A 625 18.48 31.49 -25.24
C ALA A 625 17.29 32.44 -25.37
N LEU A 626 16.10 31.92 -25.69
CA LEU A 626 14.86 32.70 -25.77
C LEU A 626 14.52 33.36 -24.43
N VAL A 627 14.54 32.59 -23.34
CA VAL A 627 14.24 33.09 -21.99
C VAL A 627 15.28 34.11 -21.55
N ARG A 628 16.57 33.81 -21.75
CA ARG A 628 17.66 34.75 -21.43
C ARG A 628 17.53 36.06 -22.19
N ARG A 629 17.13 36.03 -23.47
CA ARG A 629 16.92 37.25 -24.26
C ARG A 629 15.78 38.09 -23.71
N ARG A 630 14.65 37.48 -23.30
CA ARG A 630 13.54 38.19 -22.67
C ARG A 630 13.94 38.77 -21.31
N LEU A 631 14.57 37.96 -20.45
CA LEU A 631 15.05 38.42 -19.14
C LEU A 631 16.09 39.54 -19.25
N ARG A 632 17.00 39.51 -20.23
CA ARG A 632 17.93 40.63 -20.49
C ARG A 632 17.22 41.94 -20.80
N ARG A 633 16.06 41.89 -21.46
CA ARG A 633 15.29 43.08 -21.82
C ARG A 633 14.45 43.58 -20.66
N GLU A 634 13.82 42.67 -19.93
CA GLU A 634 12.76 43.00 -18.98
C GLU A 634 13.22 42.99 -17.51
N SER A 635 14.22 42.16 -17.16
CA SER A 635 14.77 42.06 -15.79
C SER A 635 16.15 41.39 -15.74
N PRO A 636 17.23 42.14 -16.06
CA PRO A 636 18.58 41.60 -16.14
C PRO A 636 19.07 40.93 -14.85
N PHE A 637 18.63 41.42 -13.68
CA PHE A 637 19.03 40.88 -12.38
C PHE A 637 18.54 39.44 -12.14
N LEU A 638 17.56 38.95 -12.90
CA LEU A 638 17.05 37.58 -12.82
C LEU A 638 17.82 36.59 -13.68
N LEU A 639 18.73 37.02 -14.54
CA LEU A 639 19.46 36.12 -15.45
C LEU A 639 20.24 35.05 -14.71
N ASP A 640 21.04 35.48 -13.73
CA ASP A 640 21.85 34.57 -12.93
C ASP A 640 20.97 33.68 -12.06
N PHE A 641 19.83 34.19 -11.60
CA PHE A 641 18.87 33.41 -10.82
C PHE A 641 18.23 32.32 -11.69
N PHE A 642 17.82 32.66 -12.90
CA PHE A 642 17.26 31.72 -13.88
C PHE A 642 18.28 30.64 -14.25
N ASP A 643 19.53 31.00 -14.55
CA ASP A 643 20.58 30.02 -14.87
C ASP A 643 20.84 29.08 -13.69
N GLU A 644 20.94 29.60 -12.47
CA GLU A 644 21.16 28.79 -11.27
C GLU A 644 19.97 27.89 -10.95
N LEU A 645 18.75 28.40 -11.12
CA LEU A 645 17.49 27.66 -10.94
C LEU A 645 17.38 26.51 -11.95
N LEU A 646 17.66 26.79 -13.22
CA LEU A 646 17.61 25.82 -14.31
C LEU A 646 18.70 24.75 -14.17
N ALA A 647 19.93 25.16 -13.84
CA ALA A 647 21.02 24.23 -13.57
C ALA A 647 20.71 23.31 -12.37
N THR A 648 20.12 23.87 -11.30
CA THR A 648 19.71 23.09 -10.13
C THR A 648 18.59 22.11 -10.48
N LEU A 649 17.55 22.54 -11.21
CA LEU A 649 16.48 21.65 -11.64
C LEU A 649 17.03 20.48 -12.47
N ARG A 650 17.83 20.76 -13.50
CA ARG A 650 18.39 19.73 -14.39
C ARG A 650 19.30 18.76 -13.64
N ALA A 651 20.13 19.25 -12.71
CA ALA A 651 20.96 18.39 -11.88
C ALA A 651 20.13 17.48 -10.97
N PHE A 652 19.04 17.99 -10.40
CA PHE A 652 18.15 17.20 -9.54
C PHE A 652 17.24 16.25 -10.33
N MET A 653 16.93 16.54 -11.60
CA MET A 653 16.30 15.57 -12.49
C MET A 653 17.21 14.37 -12.75
N ALA A 654 18.49 14.60 -13.03
CA ALA A 654 19.45 13.52 -13.22
C ALA A 654 19.67 12.69 -11.95
N ILE A 655 19.76 13.35 -10.78
CA ILE A 655 19.91 12.67 -9.48
C ILE A 655 18.67 11.85 -9.13
N ASP A 656 17.48 12.41 -9.34
CA ASP A 656 16.20 11.72 -9.10
C ASP A 656 16.08 10.47 -9.97
N GLU A 657 16.50 10.57 -11.23
CA GLU A 657 16.52 9.45 -12.15
C GLU A 657 17.54 8.38 -11.75
N GLU A 658 18.77 8.77 -11.41
CA GLU A 658 19.80 7.85 -10.88
C GLU A 658 19.32 7.15 -9.60
N HIS A 659 18.66 7.89 -8.70
CA HIS A 659 18.09 7.38 -7.46
C HIS A 659 17.01 6.33 -7.73
N HIS A 660 16.11 6.58 -8.67
CA HIS A 660 15.08 5.59 -9.04
C HIS A 660 15.68 4.38 -9.76
N PHE A 661 16.68 4.59 -10.62
CA PHE A 661 17.27 3.53 -11.44
C PHE A 661 17.91 2.43 -10.59
N TYR A 662 18.79 2.78 -9.64
CA TYR A 662 19.51 1.76 -8.85
C TYR A 662 18.78 1.27 -7.60
N CYS A 663 17.53 1.67 -7.34
CA CYS A 663 16.80 1.25 -6.14
C CYS A 663 16.60 -0.28 -6.04
N SER A 664 16.63 -0.98 -7.18
CA SER A 664 16.47 -2.42 -7.31
C SER A 664 17.80 -3.19 -7.23
N ARG A 665 18.95 -2.50 -7.05
CA ARG A 665 20.29 -3.11 -7.08
C ARG A 665 20.48 -4.25 -6.08
N LEU A 666 19.79 -4.19 -4.93
CA LEU A 666 19.84 -5.21 -3.88
C LEU A 666 18.83 -6.36 -4.07
N TYR A 667 17.95 -6.32 -5.09
CA TYR A 667 16.86 -7.30 -5.21
C TYR A 667 17.38 -8.69 -5.49
N ALA A 668 18.31 -8.85 -6.43
CA ALA A 668 18.89 -10.15 -6.77
C ALA A 668 19.59 -10.84 -5.58
N PRO A 669 20.55 -10.22 -4.86
CA PRO A 669 21.19 -10.88 -3.73
C PRO A 669 20.22 -11.14 -2.57
N LEU A 670 19.25 -10.26 -2.34
CA LEU A 670 18.22 -10.49 -1.32
C LEU A 670 17.29 -11.65 -1.71
N ARG A 671 16.91 -11.77 -2.98
CA ARG A 671 16.12 -12.91 -3.47
C ARG A 671 16.87 -14.23 -3.36
N GLN A 672 18.16 -14.27 -3.71
CA GLN A 672 19.00 -15.45 -3.55
C GLN A 672 19.07 -15.89 -2.08
N LEU A 673 19.28 -14.93 -1.17
CA LEU A 673 19.25 -15.17 0.28
C LEU A 673 17.89 -15.73 0.73
N LEU A 674 16.79 -15.14 0.26
CA LEU A 674 15.44 -15.60 0.59
C LEU A 674 15.13 -16.98 0.05
N PHE A 675 15.55 -17.30 -1.17
CA PHE A 675 15.37 -18.65 -1.72
C PHE A 675 16.19 -19.69 -0.99
N GLU A 676 17.39 -19.36 -0.52
CA GLU A 676 18.16 -20.26 0.33
C GLU A 676 17.47 -20.48 1.69
N LEU A 677 16.94 -19.42 2.30
CA LEU A 677 16.10 -19.56 3.50
C LEU A 677 14.86 -20.42 3.20
N ALA A 678 14.18 -20.16 2.09
CA ALA A 678 12.99 -20.89 1.70
C ALA A 678 13.27 -22.38 1.44
N ARG A 679 14.40 -22.70 0.79
CA ARG A 679 14.85 -24.08 0.57
C ARG A 679 14.98 -24.84 1.88
N ARG A 680 15.57 -24.22 2.91
CA ARG A 680 15.68 -24.81 4.26
C ARG A 680 14.32 -24.96 4.92
N LEU A 681 13.45 -23.95 4.82
CA LEU A 681 12.11 -23.99 5.40
C LEU A 681 11.20 -25.02 4.72
N VAL A 682 11.36 -25.26 3.41
CA VAL A 682 10.66 -26.33 2.69
C VAL A 682 11.18 -27.70 3.14
N HIS A 683 12.51 -27.87 3.25
CA HIS A 683 13.11 -29.09 3.78
C HIS A 683 12.61 -29.41 5.20
N ASP A 684 12.46 -28.39 6.04
CA ASP A 684 11.98 -28.52 7.43
C ASP A 684 10.45 -28.60 7.53
N GLY A 685 9.73 -28.61 6.40
CA GLY A 685 8.27 -28.73 6.34
C GLY A 685 7.51 -27.52 6.87
N VAL A 686 8.12 -26.33 6.91
CA VAL A 686 7.50 -25.06 7.32
C VAL A 686 6.76 -24.39 6.16
N LEU A 687 7.29 -24.52 4.95
CA LEU A 687 6.71 -24.00 3.69
C LEU A 687 6.44 -25.16 2.72
N ASP A 688 5.49 -24.99 1.81
CA ASP A 688 5.18 -26.00 0.79
C ASP A 688 6.05 -25.81 -0.47
N ALA A 689 6.35 -24.55 -0.82
CA ALA A 689 7.18 -24.19 -1.97
C ALA A 689 8.15 -23.04 -1.65
N PRO A 690 9.27 -22.89 -2.38
CA PRO A 690 10.23 -21.80 -2.14
C PRO A 690 9.61 -20.40 -2.25
N ASP A 691 8.70 -20.18 -3.20
CA ASP A 691 8.01 -18.89 -3.41
C ASP A 691 7.12 -18.48 -2.23
N ASP A 692 6.76 -19.42 -1.35
CA ASP A 692 5.90 -19.16 -0.20
C ASP A 692 6.54 -18.16 0.79
N VAL A 693 7.87 -18.00 0.73
CA VAL A 693 8.62 -17.05 1.57
C VAL A 693 8.15 -15.60 1.38
N PHE A 694 7.72 -15.22 0.18
CA PHE A 694 7.26 -13.85 -0.12
C PHE A 694 5.91 -13.52 0.53
N TYR A 695 5.13 -14.53 0.93
CA TYR A 695 3.84 -14.35 1.60
C TYR A 695 3.95 -14.22 3.12
N LEU A 696 5.15 -14.32 3.67
CA LEU A 696 5.44 -13.99 5.06
C LEU A 696 5.95 -12.55 5.18
N THR A 697 5.60 -11.86 6.26
CA THR A 697 6.25 -10.57 6.56
C THR A 697 7.67 -10.80 7.05
N SER A 698 8.53 -9.77 6.98
CA SER A 698 9.90 -9.84 7.50
C SER A 698 9.94 -10.26 8.99
N ASP A 699 8.99 -9.80 9.81
CA ASP A 699 8.91 -10.16 11.23
C ASP A 699 8.39 -11.57 11.46
N GLU A 700 7.45 -12.04 10.64
CA GLU A 700 6.98 -13.42 10.70
C GLU A 700 8.10 -14.39 10.30
N LEU A 701 8.86 -14.08 9.25
CA LEU A 701 10.03 -14.85 8.84
C LEU A 701 11.09 -14.90 9.93
N ARG A 702 11.37 -13.77 10.60
CA ARG A 702 12.24 -13.73 11.78
C ARG A 702 11.75 -14.63 12.90
N GLY A 703 10.44 -14.59 13.17
CA GLY A 703 9.80 -15.43 14.17
C GLY A 703 9.94 -16.93 13.87
N VAL A 704 9.84 -17.31 12.59
CA VAL A 704 10.07 -18.69 12.13
C VAL A 704 11.50 -19.13 12.37
N LEU A 705 12.48 -18.26 12.09
CA LEU A 705 13.90 -18.57 12.33
C LEU A 705 14.25 -18.66 13.82
N ALA A 706 13.53 -17.91 14.68
CA ALA A 706 13.77 -17.89 16.12
C ALA A 706 13.05 -19.02 16.89
N GLN A 707 11.90 -19.48 16.40
CA GLN A 707 11.09 -20.52 17.03
C GLN A 707 10.62 -21.52 15.98
N ALA A 708 11.12 -22.75 16.04
CA ALA A 708 10.62 -23.87 15.25
C ALA A 708 9.19 -24.23 15.69
N ARG A 709 8.19 -23.50 15.17
CA ARG A 709 6.78 -23.91 15.19
C ARG A 709 6.31 -24.06 13.74
N PRO A 710 6.57 -25.22 13.09
CA PRO A 710 6.39 -25.40 11.65
C PRO A 710 4.94 -25.24 11.18
N HIS A 711 3.99 -25.69 11.99
CA HIS A 711 2.63 -26.01 11.52
C HIS A 711 1.70 -24.79 11.33
N THR A 712 1.91 -23.67 12.03
CA THR A 712 0.95 -22.55 12.00
C THR A 712 1.07 -21.66 10.75
N ARG A 713 2.13 -21.81 9.93
CA ARG A 713 2.46 -20.86 8.86
C ARG A 713 1.97 -21.26 7.47
N LYS A 714 1.88 -22.57 7.15
CA LYS A 714 1.40 -23.05 5.83
C LYS A 714 0.01 -22.49 5.47
N LEU A 715 -0.94 -22.54 6.39
CA LEU A 715 -2.30 -22.05 6.13
C LEU A 715 -2.37 -20.54 5.95
N LEU A 716 -1.58 -19.77 6.72
CA LEU A 716 -1.45 -18.33 6.53
C LEU A 716 -0.92 -18.02 5.13
N VAL A 717 0.15 -18.71 4.71
CA VAL A 717 0.74 -18.52 3.39
C VAL A 717 -0.25 -18.90 2.29
N ARG A 718 -0.91 -20.06 2.38
CA ARG A 718 -1.95 -20.47 1.41
C ARG A 718 -3.09 -19.45 1.32
N ALA A 719 -3.55 -18.91 2.46
CA ALA A 719 -4.60 -17.89 2.49
C ALA A 719 -4.13 -16.59 1.81
N ARG A 720 -2.91 -16.12 2.11
CA ARG A 720 -2.33 -14.92 1.49
C ARG A 720 -2.04 -15.11 0.02
N ARG A 721 -1.57 -16.28 -0.40
CA ARG A 721 -1.37 -16.63 -1.82
C ARG A 721 -2.68 -16.61 -2.60
N ARG A 722 -3.77 -17.17 -2.03
CA ARG A 722 -5.12 -17.08 -2.64
C ARG A 722 -5.62 -15.63 -2.71
N SER A 723 -5.40 -14.85 -1.65
CA SER A 723 -5.77 -13.43 -1.61
C SER A 723 -4.99 -12.60 -2.64
N PHE A 724 -3.70 -12.86 -2.79
CA PHE A 724 -2.82 -12.20 -3.76
C PHE A 724 -3.18 -12.58 -5.20
N ALA A 725 -3.48 -13.86 -5.47
CA ALA A 725 -3.95 -14.31 -6.78
C ALA A 725 -5.26 -13.60 -7.18
N ARG A 726 -6.21 -13.46 -6.24
CA ARG A 726 -7.44 -12.69 -6.46
C ARG A 726 -7.18 -11.20 -6.71
N ALA A 727 -6.12 -10.64 -6.14
CA ALA A 727 -5.74 -9.25 -6.38
C ALA A 727 -5.19 -9.07 -7.80
N LEU A 728 -4.40 -10.01 -8.32
CA LEU A 728 -3.91 -10.00 -9.70
C LEU A 728 -5.04 -9.98 -10.74
N ASP A 729 -6.16 -10.66 -10.43
CA ASP A 729 -7.32 -10.75 -11.32
C ASP A 729 -8.29 -9.56 -11.22
N ARG A 730 -8.02 -8.58 -10.33
CA ARG A 730 -8.95 -7.47 -10.04
C ARG A 730 -8.32 -6.12 -10.33
N ARG A 731 -9.18 -5.17 -10.73
CA ARG A 731 -8.79 -3.76 -10.84
C ARG A 731 -8.84 -3.10 -9.46
N PRO A 732 -7.72 -2.53 -8.98
CA PRO A 732 -7.75 -1.73 -7.77
C PRO A 732 -8.45 -0.38 -8.02
N PRO A 733 -9.23 0.15 -7.06
CA PRO A 733 -9.67 1.54 -7.11
C PRO A 733 -8.47 2.49 -7.12
N HIS A 734 -8.58 3.59 -7.86
CA HIS A 734 -7.50 4.57 -8.03
C HIS A 734 -7.19 5.39 -6.78
N ALA A 735 -8.21 5.64 -5.97
CA ALA A 735 -8.07 6.40 -4.74
C ALA A 735 -8.98 5.86 -3.64
N TYR A 736 -8.59 6.09 -2.40
CA TYR A 736 -9.39 5.84 -1.22
C TYR A 736 -9.43 7.08 -0.34
N LEU A 737 -10.55 7.28 0.34
CA LEU A 737 -10.62 8.11 1.52
C LEU A 737 -10.58 7.16 2.73
N ASP A 738 -9.45 7.14 3.43
CA ASP A 738 -9.10 6.09 4.40
C ASP A 738 -9.22 4.68 3.81
N ALA A 739 -10.20 3.89 4.25
CA ALA A 739 -10.44 2.53 3.74
C ALA A 739 -11.58 2.47 2.71
N ARG A 740 -12.17 3.61 2.35
CA ARG A 740 -13.29 3.69 1.41
C ARG A 740 -12.81 3.99 0.00
N PRO A 741 -13.13 3.16 -1.00
CA PRO A 741 -12.79 3.45 -2.38
C PRO A 741 -13.53 4.70 -2.86
N LEU A 742 -12.81 5.59 -3.53
CA LEU A 742 -13.40 6.69 -4.28
C LEU A 742 -13.57 6.19 -5.71
N GLU A 743 -14.81 6.02 -6.14
CA GLU A 743 -15.09 5.81 -7.56
C GLU A 743 -14.77 7.11 -8.31
N PRO A 744 -14.04 7.06 -9.44
CA PRO A 744 -13.93 8.22 -10.29
C PRO A 744 -15.34 8.61 -10.75
N GLU A 745 -15.68 9.91 -10.69
CA GLU A 745 -16.82 10.41 -11.45
C GLU A 745 -16.53 10.08 -12.92
N ALA A 746 -17.28 9.13 -13.50
CA ALA A 746 -17.11 8.78 -14.89
C ALA A 746 -17.35 10.06 -15.72
N PRO A 747 -16.33 10.57 -16.46
CA PRO A 747 -16.57 11.66 -17.37
C PRO A 747 -17.65 11.20 -18.37
N PRO A 748 -18.56 12.09 -18.79
CA PRO A 748 -19.59 11.72 -19.74
C PRO A 748 -18.96 11.07 -20.97
N ALA A 749 -19.47 9.90 -21.36
CA ALA A 749 -18.95 9.16 -22.50
C ALA A 749 -18.95 10.08 -23.72
N PRO A 750 -17.79 10.28 -24.38
CA PRO A 750 -17.71 11.19 -25.52
C PRO A 750 -18.60 10.67 -26.65
N SER A 751 -19.45 11.54 -27.18
CA SER A 751 -20.47 11.21 -28.19
C SER A 751 -19.89 10.81 -29.56
N ASP A 752 -18.58 11.00 -29.77
CA ASP A 752 -17.86 10.78 -31.03
C ASP A 752 -16.90 9.57 -30.99
N GLY A 753 -16.82 8.83 -29.87
CA GLY A 753 -15.88 7.72 -29.71
C GLY A 753 -14.41 8.13 -29.53
N THR A 754 -14.13 9.40 -29.25
CA THR A 754 -12.77 9.91 -28.99
C THR A 754 -12.45 9.86 -27.50
N LEU A 755 -11.44 9.08 -27.12
CA LEU A 755 -10.88 9.11 -25.76
C LEU A 755 -10.09 10.40 -25.54
N ARG A 756 -10.25 11.02 -24.37
CA ARG A 756 -9.60 12.27 -24.00
C ARG A 756 -8.72 12.07 -22.79
N GLY A 757 -7.49 12.57 -22.88
CA GLY A 757 -6.53 12.66 -21.80
C GLY A 757 -5.79 14.00 -21.88
N THR A 758 -4.59 14.03 -21.31
CA THR A 758 -3.67 15.16 -21.36
C THR A 758 -2.63 14.91 -22.44
N GLY A 759 -2.45 15.88 -23.35
CA GLY A 759 -1.36 15.86 -24.31
C GLY A 759 -0.01 15.94 -23.58
N ALA A 760 0.78 14.88 -23.69
CA ALA A 760 2.06 14.77 -23.02
C ALA A 760 3.22 15.09 -23.94
N SER A 761 3.21 14.59 -25.17
CA SER A 761 4.26 14.82 -26.17
C SER A 761 3.60 15.19 -27.51
N PRO A 762 3.95 16.35 -28.10
CA PRO A 762 3.25 16.85 -29.28
C PRO A 762 3.53 16.01 -30.52
N GLY A 763 2.55 15.95 -31.42
CA GLY A 763 2.61 15.22 -32.68
C GLY A 763 1.35 14.40 -32.92
N ARG A 764 1.22 13.84 -34.13
CA ARG A 764 0.10 12.97 -34.51
C ARG A 764 0.61 11.70 -35.15
N ALA A 765 0.01 10.58 -34.80
CA ALA A 765 0.34 9.28 -35.38
C ALA A 765 -0.90 8.39 -35.50
N ARG A 766 -0.96 7.64 -36.60
CA ARG A 766 -1.96 6.59 -36.84
C ARG A 766 -1.26 5.23 -36.79
N GLY A 767 -1.86 4.26 -36.13
CA GLY A 767 -1.33 2.90 -36.06
C GLY A 767 -2.28 1.92 -35.39
N ARG A 768 -1.93 0.63 -35.45
CA ARG A 768 -2.61 -0.42 -34.67
C ARG A 768 -2.19 -0.35 -33.22
N VAL A 769 -3.13 -0.50 -32.30
CA VAL A 769 -2.90 -0.56 -30.86
C VAL A 769 -2.19 -1.85 -30.50
N ARG A 770 -1.20 -1.75 -29.62
CA ARG A 770 -0.62 -2.87 -28.88
C ARG A 770 -0.66 -2.54 -27.39
N VAL A 771 -1.44 -3.32 -26.63
CA VAL A 771 -1.44 -3.24 -25.17
C VAL A 771 -0.26 -4.05 -24.65
N VAL A 772 0.63 -3.41 -23.88
CA VAL A 772 1.82 -4.03 -23.28
C VAL A 772 1.75 -3.88 -21.77
N VAL A 773 1.64 -5.00 -21.06
CA VAL A 773 1.64 -5.04 -19.58
C VAL A 773 2.79 -5.87 -19.02
N ASP A 774 3.32 -6.80 -19.82
CA ASP A 774 4.47 -7.65 -19.50
C ASP A 774 5.49 -7.69 -20.65
N PRO A 775 6.79 -7.97 -20.38
CA PRO A 775 7.80 -8.05 -21.45
C PRO A 775 7.50 -9.11 -22.52
N ALA A 776 6.69 -10.12 -22.20
CA ALA A 776 6.22 -11.07 -23.19
C ALA A 776 5.33 -10.41 -24.27
N ASP A 777 4.52 -9.42 -23.89
CA ASP A 777 3.71 -8.64 -24.84
C ASP A 777 4.60 -7.76 -25.73
N ALA A 778 5.72 -7.27 -25.16
CA ALA A 778 6.71 -6.49 -25.90
C ALA A 778 7.36 -7.28 -27.05
N ALA A 779 7.47 -8.62 -26.92
CA ALA A 779 7.98 -9.47 -27.99
C ALA A 779 7.05 -9.49 -29.22
N ALA A 780 5.75 -9.25 -29.04
CA ALA A 780 4.78 -9.18 -30.14
C ALA A 780 4.66 -7.77 -30.74
N PHE A 781 5.34 -6.77 -30.17
CA PHE A 781 5.25 -5.37 -30.59
C PHE A 781 5.91 -5.17 -31.96
N GLN A 782 5.17 -4.54 -32.88
CA GLN A 782 5.65 -4.26 -34.24
C GLN A 782 5.97 -2.77 -34.43
N PRO A 783 6.99 -2.42 -35.27
CA PRO A 783 7.32 -1.03 -35.54
C PRO A 783 6.13 -0.24 -36.10
N GLY A 784 5.89 0.94 -35.56
CA GLY A 784 4.78 1.82 -35.92
C GLY A 784 3.46 1.53 -35.20
N GLU A 785 3.35 0.47 -34.39
CA GLU A 785 2.20 0.26 -33.51
C GLU A 785 2.10 1.37 -32.44
N ILE A 786 0.87 1.61 -31.99
CA ILE A 786 0.55 2.53 -30.90
C ILE A 786 0.72 1.78 -29.59
N LEU A 787 1.73 2.16 -28.80
CA LEU A 787 2.04 1.54 -27.53
C LEU A 787 1.06 2.00 -26.46
N VAL A 788 0.24 1.08 -25.96
CA VAL A 788 -0.71 1.32 -24.88
C VAL A 788 -0.22 0.60 -23.63
N VAL A 789 0.10 1.34 -22.59
CA VAL A 789 0.61 0.79 -21.31
C VAL A 789 -0.18 1.40 -20.13
N PRO A 790 -0.38 0.68 -19.02
CA PRO A 790 -1.03 1.26 -17.85
C PRO A 790 -0.28 2.50 -17.34
N THR A 791 1.05 2.38 -17.24
CA THR A 791 1.94 3.42 -16.72
C THR A 791 3.20 3.56 -17.59
N PRO A 792 3.78 4.77 -17.70
CA PRO A 792 4.97 5.06 -18.49
C PRO A 792 6.26 4.62 -17.76
N ASN A 793 6.38 3.31 -17.49
CA ASN A 793 7.49 2.72 -16.76
C ASN A 793 8.80 2.72 -17.61
N PRO A 794 9.99 3.03 -17.02
CA PRO A 794 11.29 2.93 -17.69
C PRO A 794 11.52 1.65 -18.50
N VAL A 795 10.99 0.52 -18.04
CA VAL A 795 11.08 -0.80 -18.69
C VAL A 795 10.58 -0.79 -20.14
N TRP A 796 9.60 0.07 -20.46
CA TRP A 796 9.01 0.15 -21.80
C TRP A 796 9.73 1.12 -22.73
N THR A 797 10.63 1.95 -22.21
CA THR A 797 11.32 2.97 -23.00
C THR A 797 12.11 2.45 -24.20
N PRO A 798 12.65 1.22 -24.22
CA PRO A 798 13.22 0.64 -25.44
C PRO A 798 12.22 0.58 -26.61
N LEU A 799 10.93 0.36 -26.34
CA LEU A 799 9.90 0.29 -27.38
C LEU A 799 9.60 1.66 -28.00
N TYR A 800 9.95 2.76 -27.33
CA TYR A 800 9.63 4.11 -27.82
C TYR A 800 10.35 4.47 -29.11
N ALA A 801 11.53 3.86 -29.34
CA ALA A 801 12.30 4.04 -30.57
C ALA A 801 11.55 3.54 -31.82
N VAL A 802 10.66 2.56 -31.65
CA VAL A 802 9.95 1.89 -32.75
C VAL A 802 8.44 2.14 -32.74
N ALA A 803 7.88 2.62 -31.63
CA ALA A 803 6.45 2.95 -31.51
C ALA A 803 6.02 4.12 -32.41
N GLY A 804 4.75 4.12 -32.81
CA GLY A 804 4.09 5.22 -33.52
C GLY A 804 3.57 6.32 -32.58
N ALA A 805 3.02 5.94 -31.43
CA ALA A 805 2.66 6.84 -30.33
C ALA A 805 2.64 6.08 -29.00
N LEU A 806 2.55 6.81 -27.89
CA LEU A 806 2.37 6.29 -26.53
C LEU A 806 1.02 6.73 -25.96
N VAL A 807 0.25 5.81 -25.38
CA VAL A 807 -0.99 6.13 -24.66
C VAL A 807 -1.00 5.45 -23.30
N THR A 808 -1.28 6.19 -22.22
CA THR A 808 -1.25 5.63 -20.86
C THR A 808 -2.43 6.02 -19.99
N THR A 809 -2.72 5.18 -18.98
CA THR A 809 -3.75 5.48 -17.97
C THR A 809 -3.27 6.56 -17.01
N THR A 810 -2.09 6.38 -16.43
CA THR A 810 -1.51 7.34 -15.47
C THR A 810 -0.19 7.90 -15.98
N GLY A 811 0.25 9.01 -15.41
CA GLY A 811 1.51 9.66 -15.77
C GLY A 811 1.45 11.18 -15.69
N GLY A 812 2.29 11.78 -14.84
CA GLY A 812 2.45 13.23 -14.80
C GLY A 812 3.28 13.73 -15.97
N ALA A 813 3.11 14.99 -16.37
CA ALA A 813 3.87 15.57 -17.49
C ALA A 813 5.40 15.52 -17.34
N LEU A 814 5.95 15.28 -16.15
CA LEU A 814 7.39 15.09 -15.91
C LEU A 814 7.72 13.67 -15.40
N SER A 815 6.79 12.72 -15.54
CA SER A 815 7.07 11.31 -15.28
C SER A 815 8.14 10.79 -16.23
N HIS A 816 8.89 9.80 -15.78
CA HIS A 816 10.09 9.36 -16.45
C HIS A 816 9.80 8.92 -17.90
N GLY A 817 8.85 8.00 -18.10
CA GLY A 817 8.53 7.55 -19.45
C GLY A 817 7.91 8.64 -20.35
N LEU A 818 7.35 9.72 -19.82
CA LEU A 818 6.90 10.84 -20.67
C LEU A 818 8.01 11.84 -21.02
N VAL A 819 9.01 11.98 -20.16
CA VAL A 819 10.25 12.68 -20.53
C VAL A 819 10.90 11.91 -21.67
N THR A 820 11.06 10.59 -21.53
CA THR A 820 11.66 9.74 -22.56
C THR A 820 10.82 9.71 -23.86
N ALA A 821 9.49 9.65 -23.80
CA ALA A 821 8.67 9.69 -25.02
C ALA A 821 8.92 10.96 -25.86
N ARG A 822 9.06 12.12 -25.21
CA ARG A 822 9.41 13.39 -25.89
C ARG A 822 10.82 13.40 -26.45
N GLU A 823 11.74 12.75 -25.75
CA GLU A 823 13.12 12.59 -26.15
C GLU A 823 13.23 11.82 -27.48
N TYR A 824 12.37 10.81 -27.68
CA TYR A 824 12.19 10.09 -28.95
C TYR A 824 11.34 10.85 -29.99
N GLY A 825 10.69 11.97 -29.60
CA GLY A 825 9.72 12.66 -30.46
C GLY A 825 8.44 11.85 -30.69
N LEU A 826 8.16 10.89 -29.82
CA LEU A 826 7.00 10.02 -29.87
C LEU A 826 5.75 10.80 -29.41
N PRO A 827 4.69 10.95 -30.23
CA PRO A 827 3.43 11.54 -29.79
C PRO A 827 2.89 10.78 -28.57
N ALA A 828 2.44 11.49 -27.53
CA ALA A 828 2.00 10.84 -26.30
C ALA A 828 0.78 11.49 -25.67
N VAL A 829 -0.17 10.66 -25.22
CA VAL A 829 -1.38 11.06 -24.47
C VAL A 829 -1.43 10.27 -23.17
N VAL A 830 -1.72 10.93 -22.06
CA VAL A 830 -1.79 10.29 -20.72
C VAL A 830 -3.04 10.68 -19.97
N GLY A 831 -3.35 9.99 -18.87
CA GLY A 831 -4.52 10.34 -18.07
C GLY A 831 -5.82 9.92 -18.74
N ILE A 832 -5.78 8.90 -19.62
CA ILE A 832 -6.99 8.30 -20.16
C ILE A 832 -7.39 7.16 -19.22
N ASP A 833 -8.46 7.38 -18.46
CA ASP A 833 -8.97 6.36 -17.56
C ASP A 833 -9.26 5.06 -18.33
N ASP A 834 -8.72 3.96 -17.81
CA ASP A 834 -8.96 2.60 -18.31
C ASP A 834 -8.51 2.33 -19.75
N VAL A 835 -7.50 3.04 -20.25
CA VAL A 835 -7.06 2.93 -21.65
C VAL A 835 -6.74 1.51 -22.12
N THR A 836 -6.19 0.66 -21.26
CA THR A 836 -5.80 -0.73 -21.60
C THR A 836 -7.00 -1.67 -21.78
N HIS A 837 -8.18 -1.26 -21.34
CA HIS A 837 -9.46 -1.95 -21.60
C HIS A 837 -10.30 -1.20 -22.65
N ALA A 838 -10.19 0.13 -22.71
CA ALA A 838 -10.88 0.93 -23.71
C ALA A 838 -10.32 0.71 -25.13
N LEU A 839 -9.03 0.39 -25.24
CA LEU A 839 -8.35 0.05 -26.49
C LEU A 839 -7.85 -1.40 -26.42
N HIS A 840 -8.18 -2.19 -27.43
CA HIS A 840 -7.73 -3.56 -27.56
C HIS A 840 -6.57 -3.66 -28.54
N THR A 841 -5.68 -4.63 -28.30
CA THR A 841 -4.63 -4.97 -29.25
C THR A 841 -5.24 -5.30 -30.62
N GLY A 842 -4.80 -4.57 -31.66
CA GLY A 842 -5.31 -4.67 -33.02
C GLY A 842 -6.18 -3.49 -33.47
N ASP A 843 -6.74 -2.70 -32.55
CA ASP A 843 -7.56 -1.53 -32.89
C ASP A 843 -6.77 -0.50 -33.71
N GLU A 844 -7.38 0.10 -34.75
CA GLU A 844 -6.75 1.24 -35.42
C GLU A 844 -7.16 2.55 -34.77
N VAL A 845 -6.16 3.35 -34.37
CA VAL A 845 -6.39 4.63 -33.71
C VAL A 845 -5.57 5.75 -34.35
N LEU A 846 -6.09 6.97 -34.21
CA LEU A 846 -5.36 8.21 -34.43
C LEU A 846 -5.07 8.86 -33.08
N VAL A 847 -3.80 9.02 -32.74
CA VAL A 847 -3.35 9.68 -31.52
C VAL A 847 -2.90 11.10 -31.86
N ASP A 848 -3.40 12.09 -31.12
CA ASP A 848 -2.91 13.47 -31.15
C ASP A 848 -2.40 13.86 -29.76
N GLY A 849 -1.08 13.80 -29.62
CA GLY A 849 -0.38 14.12 -28.37
C GLY A 849 -0.30 15.62 -28.07
N SER A 850 -0.70 16.49 -29.00
CA SER A 850 -0.83 17.93 -28.75
C SER A 850 -2.18 18.27 -28.13
N SER A 851 -3.27 17.71 -28.66
CA SER A 851 -4.64 17.94 -28.15
C SER A 851 -5.04 16.97 -27.03
N GLY A 852 -4.27 15.91 -26.81
CA GLY A 852 -4.57 14.90 -25.79
C GLY A 852 -5.71 13.96 -26.17
N THR A 853 -5.85 13.63 -27.46
CA THR A 853 -6.99 12.84 -27.96
C THR A 853 -6.55 11.54 -28.64
N VAL A 854 -7.39 10.51 -28.50
CA VAL A 854 -7.23 9.21 -29.18
C VAL A 854 -8.56 8.82 -29.81
N SER A 855 -8.62 8.73 -31.13
CA SER A 855 -9.84 8.45 -31.88
C SER A 855 -9.76 7.09 -32.57
N LEU A 856 -10.71 6.20 -32.30
CA LEU A 856 -10.88 4.95 -33.04
C LEU A 856 -11.20 5.25 -34.51
N GLN A 857 -10.47 4.63 -35.42
CA GLN A 857 -10.73 4.74 -36.85
C GLN A 857 -11.65 3.59 -37.24
N SER A 858 -12.89 3.90 -37.67
CA SER A 858 -13.75 2.87 -38.26
C SER A 858 -13.20 2.46 -39.63
N ALA A 859 -13.21 1.16 -39.92
CA ALA A 859 -12.69 0.58 -41.17
C ALA A 859 -13.43 1.04 -42.46
N THR A 860 -14.37 1.97 -42.37
CA THR A 860 -15.29 2.37 -43.45
C THR A 860 -14.96 3.71 -44.11
N ALA A 861 -13.86 4.39 -43.77
CA ALA A 861 -13.55 5.71 -44.35
C ALA A 861 -12.76 5.67 -45.67
N ASP A 862 -12.13 4.55 -46.04
CA ASP A 862 -11.29 4.46 -47.25
C ASP A 862 -12.07 4.17 -48.56
N ALA A 863 -13.41 4.12 -48.54
CA ALA A 863 -14.23 3.93 -49.74
C ALA A 863 -14.78 5.23 -50.36
N ALA A 864 -14.53 6.41 -49.77
CA ALA A 864 -15.11 7.68 -50.21
C ALA A 864 -14.09 8.70 -50.77
N ALA A 865 -12.83 8.32 -50.95
CA ALA A 865 -11.80 9.18 -51.55
C ALA A 865 -10.95 8.44 -52.61
N GLY A 866 -11.61 7.62 -53.44
CA GLY A 866 -11.06 7.04 -54.66
C GLY A 866 -11.30 7.94 -55.87
#